data_AF-A0A1J8QUN8-F1
#
_entry.id   AF-A0A1J8QUN8-F1
#
_cell.length_a   1.000
_cell.length_b   1.000
_cell.length_c   1.000
_cell.angle_alpha   90.00
_cell.angle_beta   90.00
_cell.angle_gamma   90.00
#
_symmetry.space_group_name_H-M   'P 1'
#
loop_
_entity.id
_entity.type
_entity.pdbx_description
1 polymer ?
#
loop_
_entity_poly.entity_id
_entity_poly.type
_entity_poly.pdbx_seq_one_letter_code
_entity_poly.pdbx_strand_id
1 'polypeptide(L)'
;MSPLLPFIWSRIPTIVLQLVITLDLQAPWNIASCAGILFVCWTCLQHAKTNIIVLDSAFGMEIATCAMDTIHMTLLVRPLHNFRQLKQIESAHKLPWFQRFGWARELFDSPRGIGWHHQVRNLPENTTKSRKEFVLSRLTSAAKHYLLFDLGQFYMRHNPAFQSPAAFASQTFVRRLLSCGVYWASHCCLIIVVHALVVALVVSCTSAEPSFWPNIFGKWEDSYTVRRFWGRSWHQCLRRYLAPFGKKMALFLGFKPGTNASSYAQLYTAFFVSSVTHLGGDFVINSSRLGISCPFFIYQAFAITFEDIVIAAARRAGLEETKWTRVIGTQKRLPPLALQLAISLDLGAPWNVAACAGVFYVCWTCIQLLQNAKTGIIFLDYSIGMEIGSTAMDAIHMLLLIRPLHVFRQLKQTDSADKLPWFERFKWVRELCGSPRGIGWHHQVKNLPQYSANSRTEIVLTRIVKAMKHYVWFDIGIYYMRNNAVFQSPAAFASQMFFRRLFSCSLFLGTYYCMGIAAHSLIVALVVSCTSAEPNSWPSVFGKWEDAYTVRRFWGRTWHQMLRRYVAPFGKRLTSFIGFKSGTNGSSYTQLYTGFIASGVTHLAGDAVLNPARIGMSVPFFIYQALAITFEDMVIAAARRAGMKETIWTHVLGYVWVISWFIVTAPDWVSAIGLAGVETGGVVVPFQYLPPSLFGILINF
;
A
#
# COMPACT_ATOMS: atom_id res chain seq x y z
N MET A 1 -22.30 -33.86 -11.40
CA MET A 1 -21.39 -34.99 -11.12
C MET A 1 -20.76 -34.77 -9.75
N SER A 2 -20.64 -35.82 -8.92
CA SER A 2 -19.97 -35.72 -7.62
C SER A 2 -18.48 -35.38 -7.81
N PRO A 3 -17.90 -34.45 -7.03
CA PRO A 3 -16.47 -34.12 -7.10
C PRO A 3 -15.57 -35.27 -6.61
N LEU A 4 -16.14 -36.33 -6.04
CA LEU A 4 -15.40 -37.49 -5.52
C LEU A 4 -14.63 -38.24 -6.61
N LEU A 5 -15.24 -38.46 -7.77
CA LEU A 5 -14.58 -39.22 -8.85
C LEU A 5 -13.39 -38.45 -9.45
N PRO A 6 -13.50 -37.16 -9.82
CA PRO A 6 -12.35 -36.33 -10.18
C PRO A 6 -11.25 -36.27 -9.11
N PHE A 7 -11.64 -36.21 -7.84
CA PHE A 7 -10.69 -36.29 -6.73
C PHE A 7 -9.91 -37.61 -6.74
N ILE A 8 -10.58 -38.75 -6.92
CA ILE A 8 -9.90 -40.06 -7.03
C ILE A 8 -8.92 -40.06 -8.20
N TRP A 9 -9.33 -39.57 -9.38
CA TRP A 9 -8.45 -39.44 -10.54
C TRP A 9 -7.21 -38.59 -10.27
N SER A 10 -7.33 -37.52 -9.47
CA SER A 10 -6.17 -36.70 -9.08
C SER A 10 -5.16 -37.43 -8.19
N ARG A 11 -5.59 -38.46 -7.42
CA ARG A 11 -4.73 -39.19 -6.48
C ARG A 11 -4.04 -40.41 -7.09
N ILE A 12 -4.63 -41.04 -8.10
CA ILE A 12 -4.10 -42.27 -8.73
C ILE A 12 -2.63 -42.11 -9.15
N PRO A 13 -2.22 -41.05 -9.90
CA PRO A 13 -0.83 -40.91 -10.34
C PRO A 13 0.18 -40.91 -9.19
N THR A 14 -0.16 -40.22 -8.09
CA THR A 14 0.70 -40.13 -6.90
C THR A 14 0.88 -41.48 -6.24
N ILE A 15 -0.18 -42.29 -6.12
CA ILE A 15 -0.11 -43.64 -5.56
C ILE A 15 0.75 -44.56 -6.44
N VAL A 16 0.57 -44.50 -7.76
CA VAL A 16 1.38 -45.29 -8.71
C VAL A 16 2.87 -44.90 -8.60
N LEU A 17 3.17 -43.60 -8.54
CA LEU A 17 4.54 -43.11 -8.36
C LEU A 17 5.15 -43.60 -7.03
N GLN A 18 4.40 -43.53 -5.93
CA GLN A 18 4.85 -44.04 -4.63
C GLN A 18 5.18 -45.53 -4.69
N LEU A 19 4.34 -46.34 -5.34
CA LEU A 19 4.59 -47.77 -5.54
C LEU A 19 5.85 -48.02 -6.37
N VAL A 20 6.02 -47.32 -7.49
CA VAL A 20 7.22 -47.46 -8.35
C VAL A 20 8.50 -47.09 -7.61
N ILE A 21 8.47 -46.06 -6.75
CA ILE A 21 9.62 -45.66 -5.93
C ILE A 21 10.08 -46.79 -5.01
N THR A 22 9.16 -47.61 -4.48
CA THR A 22 9.53 -48.72 -3.57
C THR A 22 10.34 -49.83 -4.24
N LEU A 23 10.26 -49.93 -5.57
CA LEU A 23 10.91 -50.97 -6.37
C LEU A 23 12.39 -50.69 -6.65
N ASP A 24 12.88 -49.47 -6.39
CA ASP A 24 14.27 -49.04 -6.61
C ASP A 24 14.81 -49.37 -8.02
N LEU A 25 13.97 -49.17 -9.04
CA LEU A 25 14.28 -49.52 -10.42
C LEU A 25 15.46 -48.71 -10.98
N GLN A 26 16.29 -49.38 -11.79
CA GLN A 26 17.41 -48.76 -12.53
C GLN A 26 17.11 -48.72 -14.03
N ALA A 27 17.98 -48.06 -14.81
CA ALA A 27 17.87 -48.06 -16.26
C ALA A 27 17.96 -49.49 -16.82
N PRO A 28 17.11 -49.89 -17.79
CA PRO A 28 16.13 -49.06 -18.51
C PRO A 28 14.73 -48.95 -17.85
N TRP A 29 14.46 -49.72 -16.80
CA TRP A 29 13.13 -49.86 -16.17
C TRP A 29 12.61 -48.59 -15.52
N ASN A 30 13.50 -47.73 -14.99
CA ASN A 30 13.10 -46.41 -14.48
C ASN A 30 12.59 -45.48 -15.58
N ILE A 31 13.17 -45.54 -16.79
CA ILE A 31 12.72 -44.77 -17.96
C ILE A 31 11.35 -45.27 -18.43
N ALA A 32 11.19 -46.59 -18.56
CA ALA A 32 9.91 -47.19 -18.92
C ALA A 32 8.80 -46.85 -17.91
N SER A 33 9.11 -46.93 -16.60
CA SER A 33 8.17 -46.58 -15.54
C SER A 33 7.81 -45.09 -15.54
N CYS A 34 8.79 -44.21 -15.81
CA CYS A 34 8.54 -42.78 -15.98
C CYS A 34 7.53 -42.53 -17.11
N ALA A 35 7.75 -43.13 -18.29
CA ALA A 35 6.84 -42.99 -19.43
C ALA A 35 5.43 -43.52 -19.11
N GLY A 36 5.35 -44.68 -18.44
CA GLY A 36 4.07 -45.26 -18.00
C GLY A 36 3.31 -44.37 -17.04
N ILE A 37 3.97 -43.79 -16.03
CA ILE A 37 3.32 -42.88 -15.07
C ILE A 37 2.92 -41.56 -15.74
N LEU A 38 3.72 -41.03 -16.68
CA LEU A 38 3.33 -39.85 -17.45
C LEU A 38 2.08 -40.11 -18.29
N PHE A 39 1.95 -41.31 -18.87
CA PHE A 39 0.72 -41.74 -19.55
C PHE A 39 -0.46 -41.81 -18.57
N VAL A 40 -0.27 -42.37 -17.37
CA VAL A 40 -1.31 -42.36 -16.32
C VAL A 40 -1.71 -40.93 -15.93
N CYS A 41 -0.77 -40.01 -15.78
CA CYS A 41 -1.04 -38.59 -15.52
C CYS A 41 -1.89 -37.98 -16.64
N TRP A 42 -1.52 -38.24 -17.90
CA TRP A 42 -2.26 -37.77 -19.07
C TRP A 42 -3.71 -38.30 -19.09
N THR A 43 -3.91 -39.58 -18.84
CA THR A 43 -5.25 -40.19 -18.74
C THR A 43 -6.06 -39.56 -17.61
N CYS A 44 -5.47 -39.40 -16.42
CA CYS A 44 -6.16 -38.83 -15.27
C CYS A 44 -6.57 -37.37 -15.50
N LEU A 45 -5.75 -36.58 -16.21
CA LEU A 45 -6.09 -35.19 -16.60
C LEU A 45 -7.38 -35.11 -17.42
N GLN A 46 -7.66 -36.10 -18.29
CA GLN A 46 -8.89 -36.13 -19.09
C GLN A 46 -10.16 -36.35 -18.24
N HIS A 47 -10.01 -36.89 -17.03
CA HIS A 47 -11.13 -37.27 -16.15
C HIS A 47 -11.22 -36.43 -14.87
N ALA A 48 -10.37 -35.42 -14.70
CA ALA A 48 -10.29 -34.59 -13.49
C ALA A 48 -11.29 -33.42 -13.44
N LYS A 49 -12.20 -33.29 -14.42
CA LYS A 49 -13.10 -32.14 -14.54
C LYS A 49 -14.35 -32.25 -13.64
N THR A 50 -14.62 -31.21 -12.87
CA THR A 50 -15.75 -31.07 -11.93
C THR A 50 -16.73 -29.95 -12.33
N ASN A 51 -16.33 -29.06 -13.24
CA ASN A 51 -17.00 -27.80 -13.59
C ASN A 51 -16.99 -26.74 -12.47
N ILE A 52 -16.15 -26.92 -11.45
CA ILE A 52 -15.84 -25.90 -10.45
C ILE A 52 -14.42 -25.43 -10.72
N ILE A 53 -14.28 -24.22 -11.29
CA ILE A 53 -13.00 -23.68 -11.80
C ILE A 53 -11.84 -23.86 -10.81
N VAL A 54 -12.08 -23.58 -9.53
CA VAL A 54 -11.06 -23.69 -8.48
C VAL A 54 -10.62 -25.14 -8.24
N LEU A 55 -11.55 -26.09 -8.25
CA LEU A 55 -11.24 -27.51 -8.09
C LEU A 55 -10.57 -28.07 -9.34
N ASP A 56 -11.07 -27.70 -10.52
CA ASP A 56 -10.53 -28.09 -11.82
C ASP A 56 -9.07 -27.62 -11.95
N SER A 57 -8.80 -26.36 -11.59
CA SER A 57 -7.46 -25.81 -11.51
C SER A 57 -6.57 -26.61 -10.56
N ALA A 58 -7.06 -26.87 -9.34
CA ALA A 58 -6.30 -27.57 -8.30
C ALA A 58 -5.95 -29.01 -8.69
N PHE A 59 -6.92 -29.79 -9.16
CA PHE A 59 -6.70 -31.18 -9.59
C PHE A 59 -5.79 -31.27 -10.81
N GLY A 60 -5.96 -30.37 -11.77
CA GLY A 60 -5.06 -30.28 -12.92
C GLY A 60 -3.62 -29.98 -12.52
N MET A 61 -3.41 -28.99 -11.65
CA MET A 61 -2.08 -28.65 -11.10
C MET A 61 -1.48 -29.80 -10.30
N GLU A 62 -2.29 -30.52 -9.52
CA GLU A 62 -1.83 -31.66 -8.73
C GLU A 62 -1.30 -32.80 -9.63
N ILE A 63 -2.06 -33.18 -10.67
CA ILE A 63 -1.64 -34.24 -11.60
C ILE A 63 -0.39 -33.82 -12.37
N ALA A 64 -0.32 -32.57 -12.85
CA ALA A 64 0.87 -32.05 -13.53
C ALA A 64 2.08 -31.94 -12.58
N THR A 65 1.85 -31.66 -11.29
CA THR A 65 2.90 -31.71 -10.27
C THR A 65 3.43 -33.13 -10.14
N CYS A 66 2.55 -34.13 -10.08
CA CYS A 66 2.92 -35.53 -10.04
C CYS A 66 3.70 -35.95 -11.30
N ALA A 67 3.34 -35.45 -12.48
CA ALA A 67 4.10 -35.69 -13.71
C ALA A 67 5.54 -35.15 -13.62
N MET A 68 5.72 -33.91 -13.13
CA MET A 68 7.06 -33.34 -12.93
C MET A 68 7.84 -34.06 -11.82
N ASP A 69 7.17 -34.48 -10.76
CA ASP A 69 7.82 -35.23 -9.68
C ASP A 69 8.15 -36.66 -10.09
N THR A 70 7.40 -37.25 -11.04
CA THR A 70 7.74 -38.53 -11.68
C THR A 70 9.08 -38.42 -12.38
N ILE A 71 9.26 -37.41 -13.24
CA ILE A 71 10.54 -37.16 -13.92
C ILE A 71 11.66 -36.97 -12.90
N HIS A 72 11.42 -36.17 -11.86
CA HIS A 72 12.39 -35.96 -10.79
C HIS A 72 12.78 -37.26 -10.09
N MET A 73 11.80 -38.01 -9.58
CA MET A 73 12.01 -39.19 -8.71
C MET A 73 12.44 -40.45 -9.45
N THR A 74 12.27 -40.52 -10.77
CA THR A 74 12.67 -41.70 -11.58
C THR A 74 13.92 -41.44 -12.40
N LEU A 75 14.12 -40.22 -12.91
CA LEU A 75 15.19 -39.91 -13.86
C LEU A 75 16.30 -39.02 -13.27
N LEU A 76 15.98 -38.14 -12.32
CA LEU A 76 16.95 -37.14 -11.84
C LEU A 76 17.63 -37.53 -10.53
N VAL A 77 16.94 -38.29 -9.67
CA VAL A 77 17.43 -38.74 -8.35
C VAL A 77 17.06 -40.19 -8.10
N ARG A 78 17.76 -40.82 -7.14
CA ARG A 78 17.40 -42.13 -6.59
C ARG A 78 16.76 -41.93 -5.21
N PRO A 79 15.43 -41.86 -5.10
CA PRO A 79 14.77 -41.33 -3.90
C PRO A 79 15.13 -42.08 -2.62
N LEU A 80 15.12 -43.42 -2.64
CA LEU A 80 15.44 -44.27 -1.48
C LEU A 80 16.89 -44.11 -0.98
N HIS A 81 17.79 -43.63 -1.85
CA HIS A 81 19.21 -43.43 -1.55
C HIS A 81 19.52 -41.99 -1.18
N ASN A 82 18.93 -41.03 -1.90
CA ASN A 82 19.19 -39.62 -1.74
C ASN A 82 18.39 -38.97 -0.61
N PHE A 83 17.15 -39.42 -0.36
CA PHE A 83 16.33 -38.88 0.73
C PHE A 83 16.46 -39.70 2.00
N ARG A 84 16.45 -38.97 3.12
CA ARG A 84 16.47 -39.51 4.48
C ARG A 84 15.82 -38.54 5.45
N GLN A 85 15.11 -39.09 6.42
CA GLN A 85 14.66 -38.34 7.59
C GLN A 85 15.86 -38.04 8.51
N LEU A 86 15.76 -37.00 9.33
CA LEU A 86 16.87 -36.60 10.21
C LEU A 86 17.16 -37.65 11.30
N LYS A 87 16.14 -38.38 11.76
CA LYS A 87 16.28 -39.44 12.77
C LYS A 87 16.65 -40.82 12.17
N GLN A 88 16.72 -40.91 10.84
CA GLN A 88 16.93 -42.17 10.14
C GLN A 88 18.43 -42.51 10.05
N ILE A 89 18.80 -43.67 10.59
CA ILE A 89 20.20 -44.14 10.65
C ILE A 89 20.58 -44.86 9.34
N GLU A 90 19.71 -45.73 8.83
CA GLU A 90 19.95 -46.51 7.62
C GLU A 90 19.19 -45.96 6.41
N SER A 91 19.76 -46.09 5.21
CA SER A 91 19.10 -45.64 3.97
C SER A 91 17.83 -46.45 3.66
N ALA A 92 16.82 -45.77 3.09
CA ALA A 92 15.49 -46.35 2.90
C ALA A 92 15.48 -47.57 1.96
N HIS A 93 16.48 -47.71 1.08
CA HIS A 93 16.61 -48.88 0.20
C HIS A 93 16.85 -50.18 0.98
N LYS A 94 17.33 -50.13 2.23
CA LYS A 94 17.53 -51.32 3.07
C LYS A 94 16.26 -51.77 3.78
N LEU A 95 15.22 -50.93 3.81
CA LEU A 95 13.99 -51.24 4.52
C LEU A 95 13.22 -52.37 3.82
N PRO A 96 12.44 -53.18 4.56
CA PRO A 96 11.45 -54.08 3.99
C PRO A 96 10.45 -53.33 3.10
N TRP A 97 9.92 -54.00 2.07
CA TRP A 97 9.08 -53.34 1.04
C TRP A 97 7.88 -52.56 1.63
N PHE A 98 7.14 -53.14 2.58
CA PHE A 98 6.00 -52.45 3.22
C PHE A 98 6.42 -51.18 3.96
N GLN A 99 7.62 -51.18 4.58
CA GLN A 99 8.17 -49.99 5.24
C GLN A 99 8.63 -48.95 4.22
N ARG A 100 9.15 -49.37 3.05
CA ARG A 100 9.47 -48.46 1.94
C ARG A 100 8.22 -47.73 1.44
N PHE A 101 7.08 -48.41 1.37
CA PHE A 101 5.83 -47.78 0.95
C PHE A 101 5.38 -46.70 1.95
N GLY A 102 5.40 -47.01 3.26
CA GLY A 102 5.12 -46.03 4.31
C GLY A 102 6.08 -44.84 4.26
N TRP A 103 7.38 -45.11 4.08
CA TRP A 103 8.41 -44.09 3.93
C TRP A 103 8.20 -43.20 2.68
N ALA A 104 7.83 -43.80 1.54
CA ALA A 104 7.54 -43.07 0.32
C ALA A 104 6.34 -42.15 0.52
N ARG A 105 5.26 -42.65 1.12
CA ARG A 105 4.09 -41.81 1.46
C ARG A 105 4.47 -40.61 2.34
N GLU A 106 5.26 -40.82 3.40
CA GLU A 106 5.74 -39.74 4.27
C GLU A 106 6.59 -38.71 3.53
N LEU A 107 7.39 -39.14 2.55
CA LEU A 107 8.13 -38.24 1.68
C LEU A 107 7.17 -37.32 0.91
N PHE A 108 6.10 -37.84 0.30
CA PHE A 108 5.11 -37.03 -0.44
C PHE A 108 4.25 -36.14 0.46
N ASP A 109 3.91 -36.61 1.67
CA ASP A 109 3.15 -35.83 2.65
C ASP A 109 3.96 -34.68 3.26
N SER A 110 5.29 -34.66 3.05
CA SER A 110 6.20 -33.61 3.50
C SER A 110 6.82 -32.83 2.31
N PRO A 111 6.02 -32.04 1.55
CA PRO A 111 6.52 -31.29 0.37
C PRO A 111 7.57 -30.23 0.72
N ARG A 112 7.60 -29.77 1.99
CA ARG A 112 8.59 -28.81 2.52
C ARG A 112 9.78 -29.49 3.22
N GLY A 113 9.78 -30.83 3.29
CA GLY A 113 10.86 -31.62 3.87
C GLY A 113 11.04 -31.44 5.38
N ILE A 114 9.98 -31.18 6.16
CA ILE A 114 10.09 -30.89 7.60
C ILE A 114 10.50 -32.16 8.35
N GLY A 115 11.63 -32.13 9.04
CA GLY A 115 12.21 -33.34 9.63
C GLY A 115 13.03 -34.20 8.65
N TRP A 116 13.26 -33.71 7.43
CA TRP A 116 14.08 -34.37 6.42
C TRP A 116 15.36 -33.57 6.15
N HIS A 117 16.41 -34.23 5.68
CA HIS A 117 17.67 -33.55 5.37
C HIS A 117 17.56 -32.47 4.27
N HIS A 118 16.48 -32.50 3.48
CA HIS A 118 16.20 -31.56 2.38
C HIS A 118 15.20 -30.46 2.79
N GLN A 119 14.99 -30.24 4.09
CA GLN A 119 14.08 -29.23 4.60
C GLN A 119 14.35 -27.85 3.97
N VAL A 120 13.28 -27.20 3.49
CA VAL A 120 13.39 -25.87 2.88
C VAL A 120 13.75 -24.82 3.94
N ARG A 121 14.47 -23.77 3.53
CA ARG A 121 14.94 -22.70 4.43
C ARG A 121 13.84 -21.66 4.68
N ASN A 122 13.98 -20.89 5.76
CA ASN A 122 13.06 -19.79 6.11
C ASN A 122 11.61 -20.23 6.32
N LEU A 123 11.40 -21.40 6.93
CA LEU A 123 10.07 -21.83 7.35
C LEU A 123 9.61 -21.01 8.57
N PRO A 124 8.29 -20.86 8.77
CA PRO A 124 7.75 -20.27 9.99
C PRO A 124 8.23 -21.02 11.23
N GLU A 125 8.33 -20.31 12.35
CA GLU A 125 8.79 -20.86 13.62
C GLU A 125 7.90 -22.04 14.09
N ASN A 126 8.55 -23.02 14.72
CA ASN A 126 7.88 -24.17 15.27
C ASN A 126 6.92 -23.74 16.38
N THR A 127 5.76 -24.37 16.43
CA THR A 127 4.79 -24.12 17.49
C THR A 127 5.20 -24.81 18.79
N THR A 128 5.04 -24.12 19.92
CA THR A 128 5.19 -24.68 21.28
C THR A 128 3.83 -25.01 21.93
N LYS A 129 2.74 -24.83 21.19
CA LYS A 129 1.37 -25.07 21.69
C LYS A 129 1.13 -26.55 21.96
N SER A 130 0.30 -26.85 22.96
CA SER A 130 -0.20 -28.21 23.16
C SER A 130 -1.06 -28.66 21.96
N ARG A 131 -1.27 -29.97 21.82
CA ARG A 131 -2.07 -30.55 20.72
C ARG A 131 -3.47 -29.92 20.60
N LYS A 132 -4.17 -29.76 21.74
CA LYS A 132 -5.51 -29.17 21.78
C LYS A 132 -5.50 -27.69 21.38
N GLU A 133 -4.58 -26.91 21.93
CA GLU A 133 -4.44 -25.49 21.60
C GLU A 133 -4.03 -25.26 20.14
N PHE A 134 -3.19 -26.14 19.59
CA PHE A 134 -2.79 -26.09 18.19
C PHE A 134 -3.98 -26.37 17.26
N VAL A 135 -4.74 -27.45 17.51
CA VAL A 135 -5.93 -27.78 16.71
C VAL A 135 -6.95 -26.64 16.78
N LEU A 136 -7.25 -26.14 17.98
CA LEU A 136 -8.15 -25.00 18.15
C LEU A 136 -7.64 -23.77 17.38
N SER A 137 -6.34 -23.47 17.47
CA SER A 137 -5.73 -22.37 16.72
C SER A 137 -5.85 -22.54 15.20
N ARG A 138 -5.79 -23.77 14.67
CA ARG A 138 -6.00 -24.04 13.23
C ARG A 138 -7.46 -23.85 12.85
N LEU A 139 -8.41 -24.38 13.63
CA LEU A 139 -9.84 -24.21 13.37
C LEU A 139 -10.27 -22.73 13.44
N THR A 140 -9.79 -21.98 14.44
CA THR A 140 -10.00 -20.53 14.52
C THR A 140 -9.39 -19.80 13.31
N SER A 141 -8.20 -20.22 12.86
CA SER A 141 -7.60 -19.66 11.65
C SER A 141 -8.46 -19.96 10.42
N ALA A 142 -8.95 -21.19 10.26
CA ALA A 142 -9.83 -21.57 9.17
C ALA A 142 -11.11 -20.72 9.17
N ALA A 143 -11.78 -20.57 10.31
CA ALA A 143 -12.99 -19.74 10.42
C ALA A 143 -12.73 -18.28 10.02
N LYS A 144 -11.67 -17.66 10.56
CA LYS A 144 -11.31 -16.26 10.23
C LYS A 144 -11.00 -16.06 8.74
N HIS A 145 -10.20 -16.94 8.15
CA HIS A 145 -9.82 -16.82 6.75
C HIS A 145 -10.94 -17.21 5.80
N TYR A 146 -11.86 -18.09 6.22
CA TYR A 146 -13.06 -18.39 5.45
C TYR A 146 -13.96 -17.16 5.31
N LEU A 147 -14.17 -16.39 6.39
CA LEU A 147 -14.93 -15.13 6.31
C LEU A 147 -14.27 -14.11 5.36
N LEU A 148 -12.95 -14.01 5.37
CA LEU A 148 -12.21 -13.13 4.45
C LEU A 148 -12.27 -13.63 3.00
N PHE A 149 -12.18 -14.95 2.80
CA PHE A 149 -12.37 -15.57 1.50
C PHE A 149 -13.77 -15.29 0.97
N ASP A 150 -14.81 -15.48 1.78
CA ASP A 150 -16.20 -15.26 1.39
C ASP A 150 -16.46 -13.78 1.05
N LEU A 151 -15.95 -12.85 1.84
CA LEU A 151 -16.00 -11.42 1.54
C LEU A 151 -15.30 -11.08 0.21
N GLY A 152 -14.14 -11.69 -0.05
CA GLY A 152 -13.43 -11.52 -1.31
C GLY A 152 -14.18 -12.09 -2.50
N GLN A 153 -14.79 -13.27 -2.35
CA GLN A 153 -15.67 -13.88 -3.35
C GLN A 153 -16.90 -13.02 -3.62
N PHE A 154 -17.51 -12.45 -2.57
CA PHE A 154 -18.62 -11.52 -2.68
C PHE A 154 -18.23 -10.31 -3.51
N TYR A 155 -17.10 -9.66 -3.19
CA TYR A 155 -16.58 -8.52 -3.96
C TYR A 155 -16.35 -8.89 -5.43
N MET A 156 -15.70 -10.03 -5.72
CA MET A 156 -15.41 -10.43 -7.09
C MET A 156 -16.68 -10.76 -7.88
N ARG A 157 -17.68 -11.40 -7.27
CA ARG A 157 -18.95 -11.75 -7.94
C ARG A 157 -19.79 -10.52 -8.28
N HIS A 158 -19.79 -9.50 -7.43
CA HIS A 158 -20.63 -8.31 -7.60
C HIS A 158 -19.90 -7.15 -8.29
N ASN A 159 -18.61 -7.30 -8.61
CA ASN A 159 -17.86 -6.29 -9.34
C ASN A 159 -17.86 -6.59 -10.84
N PRO A 160 -18.46 -5.72 -11.68
CA PRO A 160 -18.52 -5.92 -13.13
C PRO A 160 -17.15 -6.12 -13.80
N ALA A 161 -16.08 -5.65 -13.16
CA ALA A 161 -14.73 -5.83 -13.67
C ALA A 161 -14.31 -7.30 -13.80
N PHE A 162 -14.91 -8.23 -13.05
CA PHE A 162 -14.60 -9.66 -13.14
C PHE A 162 -15.47 -10.42 -14.16
N GLN A 163 -16.38 -9.73 -14.86
CA GLN A 163 -17.25 -10.34 -15.87
C GLN A 163 -16.53 -10.61 -17.20
N SER A 164 -15.49 -9.84 -17.53
CA SER A 164 -14.67 -10.09 -18.74
C SER A 164 -13.23 -9.58 -18.59
N PRO A 165 -12.26 -10.13 -19.35
CA PRO A 165 -10.90 -9.62 -19.38
C PRO A 165 -10.81 -8.14 -19.80
N ALA A 166 -11.67 -7.72 -20.74
CA ALA A 166 -11.75 -6.34 -21.19
C ALA A 166 -12.25 -5.40 -20.07
N ALA A 167 -13.28 -5.81 -19.32
CA ALA A 167 -13.78 -5.07 -18.16
C ALA A 167 -12.73 -5.00 -17.04
N PHE A 168 -11.97 -6.08 -16.83
CA PHE A 168 -10.89 -6.07 -15.86
C PHE A 168 -9.78 -5.09 -16.27
N ALA A 169 -9.43 -5.08 -17.56
CA ALA A 169 -8.40 -4.24 -18.15
C ALA A 169 -8.83 -2.79 -18.39
N SER A 170 -10.13 -2.46 -18.35
CA SER A 170 -10.62 -1.08 -18.44
C SER A 170 -10.64 -0.36 -17.10
N GLN A 171 -10.46 -1.08 -15.99
CA GLN A 171 -10.35 -0.48 -14.66
C GLN A 171 -9.20 0.53 -14.57
N THR A 172 -9.41 1.62 -13.83
CA THR A 172 -8.32 2.52 -13.42
C THR A 172 -7.26 1.74 -12.65
N PHE A 173 -6.02 2.24 -12.65
CA PHE A 173 -4.89 1.56 -11.99
C PHE A 173 -5.19 1.20 -10.52
N VAL A 174 -5.80 2.12 -9.76
CA VAL A 174 -6.13 1.90 -8.34
C VAL A 174 -7.20 0.83 -8.17
N ARG A 175 -8.26 0.87 -8.97
CA ARG A 175 -9.32 -0.15 -8.92
C ARG A 175 -8.78 -1.52 -9.33
N ARG A 176 -7.94 -1.56 -10.36
CA ARG A 176 -7.25 -2.78 -10.80
C ARG A 176 -6.33 -3.31 -9.71
N LEU A 177 -5.58 -2.45 -9.02
CA LEU A 177 -4.72 -2.83 -7.90
C LEU A 177 -5.53 -3.43 -6.75
N LEU A 178 -6.65 -2.80 -6.37
CA LEU A 178 -7.58 -3.34 -5.37
C LEU A 178 -8.13 -4.69 -5.81
N SER A 179 -8.64 -4.79 -7.04
CA SER A 179 -9.20 -6.03 -7.59
C SER A 179 -8.18 -7.17 -7.64
N CYS A 180 -6.93 -6.89 -8.06
CA CYS A 180 -5.81 -7.83 -7.97
C CYS A 180 -5.52 -8.22 -6.51
N GLY A 181 -5.49 -7.25 -5.60
CA GLY A 181 -5.24 -7.47 -4.17
C GLY A 181 -6.30 -8.38 -3.54
N VAL A 182 -7.58 -8.13 -3.80
CA VAL A 182 -8.69 -8.97 -3.33
C VAL A 182 -8.62 -10.37 -3.92
N TYR A 183 -8.34 -10.49 -5.22
CA TYR A 183 -8.20 -11.79 -5.88
C TYR A 183 -7.09 -12.64 -5.24
N TRP A 184 -5.89 -12.07 -5.05
CA TRP A 184 -4.76 -12.74 -4.42
C TRP A 184 -5.01 -13.05 -2.94
N ALA A 185 -5.59 -12.11 -2.19
CA ALA A 185 -5.93 -12.33 -0.79
C ALA A 185 -6.96 -13.46 -0.63
N SER A 186 -7.97 -13.52 -1.49
CA SER A 186 -8.98 -14.59 -1.51
C SER A 186 -8.33 -15.95 -1.75
N HIS A 187 -7.43 -16.06 -2.74
CA HIS A 187 -6.69 -17.30 -3.00
C HIS A 187 -5.80 -17.72 -1.82
N CYS A 188 -5.09 -16.78 -1.20
CA CYS A 188 -4.29 -17.06 -0.01
C CYS A 188 -5.16 -17.56 1.14
N CYS A 189 -6.32 -16.92 1.36
CA CYS A 189 -7.27 -17.32 2.39
C CYS A 189 -7.78 -18.74 2.16
N LEU A 190 -8.14 -19.09 0.92
CA LEU A 190 -8.59 -20.44 0.58
C LEU A 190 -7.50 -21.49 0.88
N ILE A 191 -6.25 -21.24 0.48
CA ILE A 191 -5.12 -22.13 0.78
C ILE A 191 -4.95 -22.30 2.30
N ILE A 192 -5.07 -21.21 3.07
CA ILE A 192 -4.99 -21.25 4.54
C ILE A 192 -6.12 -22.08 5.13
N VAL A 193 -7.36 -21.91 4.65
CA VAL A 193 -8.52 -22.68 5.13
C VAL A 193 -8.31 -24.17 4.88
N VAL A 194 -8.00 -24.56 3.65
CA VAL A 194 -7.78 -25.97 3.27
C VAL A 194 -6.64 -26.56 4.10
N HIS A 195 -5.50 -25.89 4.16
CA HIS A 195 -4.36 -26.35 4.95
C HIS A 195 -4.70 -26.46 6.45
N ALA A 196 -5.37 -25.46 7.03
CA ALA A 196 -5.72 -25.47 8.44
C ALA A 196 -6.69 -26.60 8.80
N LEU A 197 -7.69 -26.88 7.95
CA LEU A 197 -8.63 -27.97 8.15
C LEU A 197 -7.96 -29.35 8.03
N VAL A 198 -7.12 -29.55 7.01
CA VAL A 198 -6.36 -30.80 6.83
C VAL A 198 -5.42 -31.02 8.01
N VAL A 199 -4.68 -30.00 8.43
CA VAL A 199 -3.76 -30.10 9.58
C VAL A 199 -4.51 -30.36 10.89
N ALA A 200 -5.66 -29.71 11.10
CA ALA A 200 -6.49 -29.96 12.28
C ALA A 200 -6.98 -31.41 12.31
N LEU A 201 -7.42 -31.95 11.18
CA LEU A 201 -7.85 -33.34 11.05
C LEU A 201 -6.69 -34.32 11.30
N VAL A 202 -5.54 -34.12 10.64
CA VAL A 202 -4.38 -35.01 10.80
C VAL A 202 -3.87 -34.99 12.24
N VAL A 203 -3.70 -33.82 12.86
CA VAL A 203 -3.18 -33.73 14.23
C VAL A 203 -4.19 -34.19 15.29
N SER A 204 -5.49 -34.16 15.00
CA SER A 204 -6.52 -34.70 15.91
C SER A 204 -6.69 -36.21 15.80
N CYS A 205 -6.62 -36.76 14.58
CA CYS A 205 -6.89 -38.17 14.31
C CYS A 205 -5.64 -39.07 14.29
N THR A 206 -4.42 -38.49 14.34
CA THR A 206 -3.17 -39.26 14.24
C THR A 206 -2.16 -38.86 15.31
N SER A 207 -1.06 -39.60 15.39
CA SER A 207 0.07 -39.30 16.28
C SER A 207 0.93 -38.11 15.82
N ALA A 208 0.65 -37.48 14.68
CA ALA A 208 1.46 -36.39 14.13
C ALA A 208 1.68 -35.24 15.14
N GLU A 209 2.93 -34.78 15.32
CA GLU A 209 3.22 -33.69 16.26
C GLU A 209 2.93 -32.32 15.65
N PRO A 210 2.32 -31.37 16.40
CA PRO A 210 2.06 -30.00 15.95
C PRO A 210 3.26 -29.26 15.35
N SER A 211 4.47 -29.54 15.86
CA SER A 211 5.74 -28.94 15.44
C SER A 211 6.07 -29.18 13.96
N PHE A 212 5.63 -30.31 13.38
CA PHE A 212 5.85 -30.64 11.96
C PHE A 212 4.90 -29.91 11.00
N TRP A 213 3.93 -29.14 11.52
CA TRP A 213 2.89 -28.49 10.72
C TRP A 213 2.88 -26.96 10.90
N PRO A 214 3.98 -26.26 10.55
CA PRO A 214 4.03 -24.81 10.61
C PRO A 214 3.05 -24.19 9.61
N ASN A 215 2.79 -22.89 9.77
CA ASN A 215 1.96 -22.11 8.85
C ASN A 215 2.37 -22.33 7.39
N ILE A 216 1.39 -22.36 6.48
CA ILE A 216 1.65 -22.64 5.06
C ILE A 216 2.46 -21.51 4.40
N PHE A 217 2.19 -20.25 4.75
CA PHE A 217 2.92 -19.07 4.30
C PHE A 217 3.97 -18.61 5.33
N GLY A 218 5.04 -17.99 4.83
CA GLY A 218 6.06 -17.31 5.62
C GLY A 218 5.60 -15.96 6.18
N LYS A 219 6.52 -15.18 6.77
CA LYS A 219 6.25 -13.85 7.29
C LYS A 219 6.04 -12.88 6.11
N TRP A 220 4.84 -12.30 5.98
CA TRP A 220 4.52 -11.35 4.91
C TRP A 220 5.40 -10.08 4.93
N GLU A 221 5.95 -9.74 6.09
CA GLU A 221 6.93 -8.65 6.26
C GLU A 221 8.20 -8.83 5.42
N ASP A 222 8.52 -10.07 5.05
CA ASP A 222 9.67 -10.39 4.19
C ASP A 222 9.37 -10.24 2.70
N SER A 223 8.12 -9.99 2.30
CA SER A 223 7.66 -9.93 0.89
C SER A 223 7.98 -8.62 0.15
N TYR A 224 8.98 -7.86 0.60
CA TYR A 224 9.28 -6.53 0.05
C TYR A 224 10.09 -6.56 -1.27
N THR A 225 10.39 -7.75 -1.77
CA THR A 225 10.99 -7.98 -3.10
C THR A 225 10.33 -9.21 -3.71
N VAL A 226 10.20 -9.28 -5.03
CA VAL A 226 9.63 -10.42 -5.78
C VAL A 226 10.41 -11.70 -5.46
N ARG A 227 11.75 -11.61 -5.36
CA ARG A 227 12.60 -12.74 -4.98
C ARG A 227 12.27 -13.27 -3.59
N ARG A 228 12.06 -12.38 -2.61
CA ARG A 228 11.73 -12.78 -1.24
C ARG A 228 10.30 -13.28 -1.11
N PHE A 229 9.36 -12.68 -1.84
CA PHE A 229 7.97 -13.14 -1.90
C PHE A 229 7.92 -14.63 -2.30
N TRP A 230 8.46 -15.00 -3.46
CA TRP A 230 8.49 -16.40 -3.91
C TRP A 230 9.45 -17.27 -3.09
N GLY A 231 10.49 -16.66 -2.52
CA GLY A 231 11.58 -17.37 -1.86
C GLY A 231 11.40 -17.65 -0.38
N ARG A 232 10.56 -16.89 0.32
CA ARG A 232 10.40 -16.91 1.78
C ARG A 232 8.95 -16.88 2.22
N SER A 233 8.13 -16.02 1.59
CA SER A 233 6.77 -15.76 2.05
C SER A 233 5.73 -16.69 1.44
N TRP A 234 5.84 -16.98 0.14
CA TRP A 234 5.00 -17.95 -0.55
C TRP A 234 5.23 -19.37 -0.01
N HIS A 235 4.31 -20.31 -0.23
CA HIS A 235 4.23 -21.56 0.54
C HIS A 235 5.41 -22.54 0.43
N GLN A 236 6.32 -22.35 -0.53
CA GLN A 236 7.53 -23.17 -0.75
C GLN A 236 7.30 -24.68 -1.05
N CYS A 237 6.07 -25.20 -1.08
CA CYS A 237 5.78 -26.63 -1.31
C CYS A 237 6.33 -27.19 -2.63
N LEU A 238 6.53 -26.37 -3.66
CA LEU A 238 7.05 -26.84 -4.96
C LEU A 238 8.58 -26.96 -5.00
N ARG A 239 9.29 -26.45 -3.97
CA ARG A 239 10.75 -26.34 -3.97
C ARG A 239 11.46 -27.68 -4.17
N ARG A 240 10.92 -28.77 -3.59
CA ARG A 240 11.55 -30.09 -3.62
C ARG A 240 11.79 -30.58 -5.04
N TYR A 241 10.77 -30.55 -5.89
CA TYR A 241 10.88 -31.06 -7.25
C TYR A 241 11.41 -30.02 -8.23
N LEU A 242 11.16 -28.72 -8.00
CA LEU A 242 11.65 -27.66 -8.90
C LEU A 242 13.18 -27.47 -8.85
N ALA A 243 13.80 -27.54 -7.67
CA ALA A 243 15.23 -27.25 -7.51
C ALA A 243 16.17 -28.21 -8.28
N PRO A 244 15.92 -29.54 -8.31
CA PRO A 244 16.70 -30.49 -9.11
C PRO A 244 16.77 -30.16 -10.60
N PHE A 245 15.65 -29.77 -11.24
CA PHE A 245 15.65 -29.36 -12.65
C PHE A 245 16.57 -28.18 -12.89
N GLY A 246 16.49 -27.15 -12.04
CA GLY A 246 17.38 -26.00 -12.15
C GLY A 246 18.86 -26.36 -11.98
N LYS A 247 19.19 -27.21 -11.00
CA LYS A 247 20.57 -27.65 -10.77
C LYS A 247 21.12 -28.44 -11.96
N LYS A 248 20.30 -29.34 -12.53
CA LYS A 248 20.66 -30.13 -13.71
C LYS A 248 20.82 -29.25 -14.95
N MET A 249 19.95 -28.25 -15.15
CA MET A 249 20.09 -27.29 -16.24
C MET A 249 21.37 -26.46 -16.10
N ALA A 250 21.65 -25.94 -14.89
CA ALA A 250 22.88 -25.18 -14.66
C ALA A 250 24.13 -26.02 -14.92
N LEU A 251 24.11 -27.32 -14.54
CA LEU A 251 25.19 -28.26 -14.84
C LEU A 251 25.30 -28.53 -16.34
N PHE A 252 24.18 -28.75 -17.03
CA PHE A 252 24.12 -28.97 -18.48
C PHE A 252 24.71 -27.79 -19.26
N LEU A 253 24.47 -26.55 -18.80
CA LEU A 253 25.05 -25.35 -19.37
C LEU A 253 26.52 -25.09 -18.97
N GLY A 254 27.13 -26.00 -18.20
CA GLY A 254 28.52 -25.87 -17.76
C GLY A 254 28.75 -24.80 -16.69
N PHE A 255 27.71 -24.31 -16.01
CA PHE A 255 27.86 -23.26 -15.01
C PHE A 255 28.35 -23.81 -13.68
N LYS A 256 29.48 -23.27 -13.20
CA LYS A 256 30.04 -23.62 -11.88
C LYS A 256 29.04 -23.28 -10.75
N PRO A 257 28.80 -24.19 -9.79
CA PRO A 257 27.97 -23.92 -8.62
C PRO A 257 28.42 -22.67 -7.85
N GLY A 258 27.45 -21.88 -7.38
CA GLY A 258 27.71 -20.63 -6.64
C GLY A 258 27.91 -19.39 -7.50
N THR A 259 28.00 -19.53 -8.82
CA THR A 259 28.06 -18.38 -9.74
C THR A 259 26.66 -17.75 -9.96
N ASN A 260 26.65 -16.49 -10.41
CA ASN A 260 25.41 -15.82 -10.83
C ASN A 260 24.75 -16.55 -12.01
N ALA A 261 25.54 -17.01 -12.98
CA ALA A 261 25.05 -17.79 -14.12
C ALA A 261 24.32 -19.06 -13.68
N SER A 262 24.91 -19.82 -12.75
CA SER A 262 24.27 -21.01 -12.16
C SER A 262 22.98 -20.65 -11.41
N SER A 263 22.97 -19.54 -10.69
CA SER A 263 21.81 -19.08 -9.91
C SER A 263 20.64 -18.64 -10.79
N TYR A 264 20.91 -17.91 -11.87
CA TYR A 264 19.89 -17.49 -12.82
C TYR A 264 19.39 -18.65 -13.68
N ALA A 265 20.27 -19.56 -14.13
CA ALA A 265 19.83 -20.79 -14.81
C ALA A 265 18.82 -21.57 -13.94
N GLN A 266 19.15 -21.76 -12.65
CA GLN A 266 18.24 -22.38 -11.69
C GLN A 266 16.91 -21.62 -11.55
N LEU A 267 16.95 -20.29 -11.49
CA LEU A 267 15.76 -19.44 -11.35
C LEU A 267 14.82 -19.58 -12.56
N TYR A 268 15.33 -19.40 -13.77
CA TYR A 268 14.54 -19.45 -15.00
C TYR A 268 13.98 -20.85 -15.23
N THR A 269 14.79 -21.90 -15.01
CA THR A 269 14.30 -23.29 -15.10
C THR A 269 13.22 -23.57 -14.07
N ALA A 270 13.35 -23.10 -12.83
CA ALA A 270 12.33 -23.34 -11.80
C ALA A 270 10.99 -22.68 -12.17
N PHE A 271 10.98 -21.45 -12.68
CA PHE A 271 9.75 -20.79 -13.13
C PHE A 271 9.19 -21.39 -14.42
N PHE A 272 10.04 -21.86 -15.33
CA PHE A 272 9.61 -22.60 -16.50
C PHE A 272 8.93 -23.93 -16.13
N VAL A 273 9.54 -24.73 -15.26
CA VAL A 273 8.92 -25.98 -14.79
C VAL A 273 7.64 -25.70 -14.00
N SER A 274 7.61 -24.65 -13.18
CA SER A 274 6.38 -24.20 -12.51
C SER A 274 5.29 -23.82 -13.52
N SER A 275 5.65 -23.17 -14.63
CA SER A 275 4.74 -22.86 -15.73
C SER A 275 4.14 -24.13 -16.35
N VAL A 276 4.97 -25.15 -16.60
CA VAL A 276 4.52 -26.46 -17.10
C VAL A 276 3.56 -27.13 -16.13
N THR A 277 3.80 -27.03 -14.81
CA THR A 277 2.87 -27.55 -13.80
C THR A 277 1.49 -26.87 -13.88
N HIS A 278 1.42 -25.57 -14.16
CA HIS A 278 0.14 -24.86 -14.23
C HIS A 278 -0.64 -25.14 -15.52
N LEU A 279 0.02 -25.67 -16.57
CA LEU A 279 -0.67 -26.17 -17.77
C LEU A 279 -1.71 -27.24 -17.44
N GLY A 280 -1.47 -28.07 -16.42
CA GLY A 280 -2.46 -29.05 -15.99
C GLY A 280 -3.76 -28.40 -15.52
N GLY A 281 -3.66 -27.29 -14.77
CA GLY A 281 -4.82 -26.50 -14.35
C GLY A 281 -5.54 -25.87 -15.55
N ASP A 282 -4.80 -25.24 -16.47
CA ASP A 282 -5.37 -24.67 -17.70
C ASP A 282 -6.10 -25.74 -18.51
N PHE A 283 -5.54 -26.95 -18.62
CA PHE A 283 -6.11 -28.07 -19.36
C PHE A 283 -7.47 -28.52 -18.82
N VAL A 284 -7.57 -28.75 -17.51
CA VAL A 284 -8.81 -29.24 -16.88
C VAL A 284 -9.90 -28.17 -16.90
N ILE A 285 -9.54 -26.90 -16.67
CA ILE A 285 -10.48 -25.78 -16.78
C ILE A 285 -10.98 -25.66 -18.22
N ASN A 286 -10.06 -25.47 -19.16
CA ASN A 286 -10.35 -25.30 -20.57
C ASN A 286 -9.14 -25.62 -21.46
N SER A 287 -9.09 -26.86 -21.97
CA SER A 287 -8.05 -27.35 -22.88
C SER A 287 -7.84 -26.50 -24.14
N SER A 288 -8.85 -25.76 -24.62
CA SER A 288 -8.70 -24.86 -25.78
C SER A 288 -7.87 -23.60 -25.49
N ARG A 289 -7.63 -23.29 -24.22
CA ARG A 289 -6.87 -22.11 -23.75
C ARG A 289 -5.58 -22.53 -23.03
N LEU A 290 -5.04 -23.70 -23.37
CA LEU A 290 -3.82 -24.23 -22.77
C LEU A 290 -2.66 -23.22 -22.87
N GLY A 291 -1.99 -22.96 -21.74
CA GLY A 291 -0.85 -22.04 -21.70
C GLY A 291 -1.19 -20.58 -21.44
N ILE A 292 -2.46 -20.24 -21.20
CA ILE A 292 -2.86 -18.89 -20.83
C ILE A 292 -2.20 -18.40 -19.54
N SER A 293 -1.87 -19.32 -18.62
CA SER A 293 -1.18 -19.02 -17.36
C SER A 293 0.34 -18.90 -17.51
N CYS A 294 0.95 -19.42 -18.59
CA CYS A 294 2.40 -19.50 -18.73
C CYS A 294 3.14 -18.15 -18.66
N PRO A 295 2.67 -17.09 -19.35
CA PRO A 295 3.36 -15.80 -19.30
C PRO A 295 3.53 -15.27 -17.88
N PHE A 296 2.53 -15.47 -17.01
CA PHE A 296 2.59 -15.02 -15.62
C PHE A 296 3.81 -15.57 -14.88
N PHE A 297 4.08 -16.87 -14.99
CA PHE A 297 5.20 -17.53 -14.30
C PHE A 297 6.55 -17.15 -14.91
N ILE A 298 6.63 -17.08 -16.24
CA ILE A 298 7.85 -16.68 -16.95
C ILE A 298 8.25 -15.25 -16.56
N TYR A 299 7.28 -14.32 -16.49
CA TYR A 299 7.54 -12.94 -16.08
C TYR A 299 8.10 -12.80 -14.66
N GLN A 300 7.85 -13.75 -13.76
CA GLN A 300 8.42 -13.69 -12.40
C GLN A 300 9.95 -13.83 -12.40
N ALA A 301 10.50 -14.70 -13.26
CA ALA A 301 11.95 -14.85 -13.39
C ALA A 301 12.59 -13.55 -13.90
N PHE A 302 11.98 -12.91 -14.91
CA PHE A 302 12.43 -11.61 -15.41
C PHE A 302 12.32 -10.50 -14.37
N ALA A 303 11.21 -10.45 -13.62
CA ALA A 303 11.01 -9.46 -12.56
C ALA A 303 12.08 -9.58 -11.46
N ILE A 304 12.42 -10.81 -11.07
CA ILE A 304 13.49 -11.06 -10.09
C ILE A 304 14.86 -10.66 -10.63
N THR A 305 15.18 -10.99 -11.87
CA THR A 305 16.45 -10.57 -12.50
C THR A 305 16.55 -9.06 -12.58
N PHE A 306 15.48 -8.37 -12.97
CA PHE A 306 15.43 -6.90 -12.99
C PHE A 306 15.60 -6.30 -11.59
N GLU A 307 14.88 -6.83 -10.60
CA GLU A 307 15.01 -6.44 -9.20
C GLU A 307 16.46 -6.59 -8.69
N ASP A 308 17.11 -7.71 -8.95
CA ASP A 308 18.50 -7.94 -8.54
C ASP A 308 19.47 -6.98 -9.23
N ILE A 309 19.25 -6.65 -10.51
CA ILE A 309 20.05 -5.66 -11.25
C ILE A 309 19.90 -4.28 -10.60
N VAL A 310 18.68 -3.85 -10.29
CA VAL A 310 18.40 -2.56 -9.64
C VAL A 310 19.04 -2.50 -8.26
N ILE A 311 18.90 -3.56 -7.45
CA ILE A 311 19.53 -3.64 -6.12
C ILE A 311 21.05 -3.61 -6.23
N ALA A 312 21.64 -4.32 -7.20
CA ALA A 312 23.08 -4.33 -7.41
C ALA A 312 23.61 -2.97 -7.86
N ALA A 313 22.90 -2.28 -8.77
CA ALA A 313 23.24 -0.93 -9.21
C ALA A 313 23.17 0.07 -8.05
N ALA A 314 22.12 -0.02 -7.23
CA ALA A 314 21.97 0.81 -6.03
C ALA A 314 23.11 0.59 -5.03
N ARG A 315 23.48 -0.66 -4.76
CA ARG A 315 24.61 -1.00 -3.87
C ARG A 315 25.95 -0.48 -4.41
N ARG A 316 26.19 -0.59 -5.73
CA ARG A 316 27.38 -0.04 -6.39
C ARG A 316 27.44 1.48 -6.33
N ALA A 317 26.28 2.15 -6.31
CA ALA A 317 26.17 3.59 -6.11
C ALA A 317 26.31 4.01 -4.63
N GLY A 318 26.71 3.10 -3.73
CA GLY A 318 26.93 3.40 -2.30
C GLY A 318 25.66 3.47 -1.46
N LEU A 319 24.50 3.03 -1.98
CA LEU A 319 23.26 2.97 -1.21
C LEU A 319 23.27 1.73 -0.31
N GLU A 320 23.51 1.93 0.99
CA GLU A 320 23.41 0.86 1.98
C GLU A 320 21.96 0.40 2.23
N GLU A 321 21.78 -0.89 2.47
CA GLU A 321 20.47 -1.50 2.76
C GLU A 321 20.00 -1.13 4.17
N THR A 322 19.24 -0.04 4.29
CA THR A 322 18.59 0.36 5.54
C THR A 322 17.13 -0.10 5.60
N LYS A 323 16.53 -0.16 6.80
CA LYS A 323 15.08 -0.42 6.99
C LYS A 323 14.19 0.52 6.15
N TRP A 324 14.72 1.66 5.69
CA TRP A 324 14.00 2.73 5.01
C TRP A 324 14.04 2.66 3.48
N THR A 325 14.99 1.96 2.86
CA THR A 325 14.94 1.68 1.41
C THR A 325 13.81 0.71 1.06
N ARG A 326 13.18 0.06 2.06
CA ARG A 326 11.97 -0.80 1.93
C ARG A 326 10.69 -0.07 1.50
N VAL A 327 10.65 1.26 1.46
CA VAL A 327 9.40 2.04 1.25
C VAL A 327 9.44 2.91 -0.02
N ILE A 328 10.59 3.04 -0.69
CA ILE A 328 10.84 4.12 -1.69
C ILE A 328 10.63 3.65 -3.14
N GLY A 329 9.74 2.68 -3.37
CA GLY A 329 9.37 2.25 -4.73
C GLY A 329 8.02 2.83 -5.15
N THR A 330 7.96 4.08 -5.59
CA THR A 330 6.96 4.59 -6.58
C THR A 330 7.22 6.06 -6.88
N GLN A 331 6.99 6.46 -8.14
CA GLN A 331 7.25 7.77 -8.77
C GLN A 331 6.69 9.01 -8.04
N LYS A 332 5.95 8.86 -6.92
CA LYS A 332 5.27 9.92 -6.16
C LYS A 332 6.13 10.61 -5.10
N ARG A 333 7.38 10.19 -4.86
CA ARG A 333 8.29 10.76 -3.84
C ARG A 333 9.53 11.44 -4.40
N LEU A 334 9.65 11.55 -5.73
CA LEU A 334 10.83 12.14 -6.38
C LEU A 334 11.02 13.63 -6.05
N PRO A 335 9.99 14.50 -6.08
CA PRO A 335 10.20 15.92 -5.77
C PRO A 335 10.65 16.17 -4.32
N PRO A 336 10.00 15.61 -3.27
CA PRO A 336 10.47 15.78 -1.91
C PRO A 336 11.87 15.21 -1.68
N LEU A 337 12.20 14.09 -2.32
CA LEU A 337 13.54 13.49 -2.23
C LEU A 337 14.60 14.37 -2.89
N ALA A 338 14.33 14.91 -4.07
CA ALA A 338 15.23 15.83 -4.77
C ALA A 338 15.52 17.07 -3.91
N LEU A 339 14.48 17.65 -3.29
CA LEU A 339 14.64 18.76 -2.37
C LEU A 339 15.45 18.38 -1.12
N GLN A 340 15.18 17.22 -0.51
CA GLN A 340 15.90 16.74 0.67
C GLN A 340 17.39 16.53 0.37
N LEU A 341 17.70 15.96 -0.80
CA LEU A 341 19.08 15.80 -1.26
C LEU A 341 19.75 17.16 -1.46
N ALA A 342 19.11 18.09 -2.18
CA ALA A 342 19.63 19.44 -2.40
C ALA A 342 19.95 20.17 -1.08
N ILE A 343 19.04 20.13 -0.11
CA ILE A 343 19.26 20.74 1.21
C ILE A 343 20.43 20.07 1.95
N SER A 344 20.53 18.73 1.91
CA SER A 344 21.59 17.99 2.61
C SER A 344 22.99 18.31 2.10
N LEU A 345 23.12 18.75 0.85
CA LEU A 345 24.41 19.12 0.25
C LEU A 345 24.93 20.48 0.76
N ASP A 346 24.10 21.26 1.45
CA ASP A 346 24.45 22.60 1.99
C ASP A 346 25.14 23.51 0.97
N LEU A 347 24.55 23.58 -0.23
CA LEU A 347 25.13 24.30 -1.35
C LEU A 347 25.19 25.82 -1.04
N GLY A 348 26.19 26.49 -1.62
CA GLY A 348 26.28 27.95 -1.67
C GLY A 348 25.65 28.51 -2.95
N ALA A 349 25.52 29.84 -3.04
CA ALA A 349 25.27 30.48 -4.33
C ALA A 349 26.50 30.30 -5.25
N PRO A 350 26.35 30.05 -6.56
CA PRO A 350 25.09 30.01 -7.33
C PRO A 350 24.37 28.66 -7.34
N TRP A 351 24.96 27.60 -6.79
CA TRP A 351 24.46 26.22 -6.86
C TRP A 351 23.07 26.01 -6.24
N ASN A 352 22.69 26.81 -5.23
CA ASN A 352 21.32 26.80 -4.70
C ASN A 352 20.26 27.19 -5.73
N VAL A 353 20.57 28.12 -6.64
CA VAL A 353 19.66 28.53 -7.72
C VAL A 353 19.49 27.38 -8.71
N ALA A 354 20.59 26.73 -9.10
CA ALA A 354 20.56 25.56 -9.96
C ALA A 354 19.81 24.39 -9.33
N ALA A 355 20.03 24.11 -8.04
CA ALA A 355 19.32 23.08 -7.30
C ALA A 355 17.81 23.37 -7.20
N CYS A 356 17.44 24.62 -6.95
CA CYS A 356 16.04 25.04 -6.95
C CYS A 356 15.40 24.83 -8.33
N ALA A 357 16.07 25.27 -9.41
CA ALA A 357 15.60 25.04 -10.77
C ALA A 357 15.44 23.54 -11.09
N GLY A 358 16.37 22.70 -10.63
CA GLY A 358 16.28 21.25 -10.75
C GLY A 358 15.07 20.65 -10.02
N VAL A 359 14.79 21.09 -8.79
CA VAL A 359 13.59 20.65 -8.05
C VAL A 359 12.31 21.10 -8.76
N PHE A 360 12.28 22.31 -9.30
CA PHE A 360 11.15 22.81 -10.10
C PHE A 360 10.93 21.99 -11.37
N TYR A 361 12.01 21.65 -12.08
CA TYR A 361 11.94 20.76 -13.24
C TYR A 361 11.37 19.38 -12.85
N VAL A 362 11.84 18.79 -11.75
CA VAL A 362 11.31 17.51 -11.25
C VAL A 362 9.82 17.63 -10.87
N CYS A 363 9.41 18.72 -10.21
CA CYS A 363 8.01 18.99 -9.89
C CYS A 363 7.16 19.07 -11.16
N TRP A 364 7.62 19.84 -12.16
CA TRP A 364 6.95 20.00 -13.44
C TRP A 364 6.80 18.67 -14.20
N THR A 365 7.88 17.89 -14.34
CA THR A 365 7.84 16.57 -14.97
C THR A 365 6.88 15.65 -14.23
N CYS A 366 6.88 15.65 -12.89
CA CYS A 366 5.94 14.83 -12.11
C CYS A 366 4.47 15.23 -12.36
N ILE A 367 4.16 16.53 -12.46
CA ILE A 367 2.82 17.01 -12.80
C ILE A 367 2.41 16.53 -14.20
N GLN A 368 3.29 16.67 -15.20
CA GLN A 368 3.03 16.20 -16.58
C GLN A 368 2.79 14.68 -16.64
N LEU A 369 3.58 13.90 -15.90
CA LEU A 369 3.39 12.45 -15.81
C LEU A 369 2.07 12.10 -15.13
N LEU A 370 1.69 12.82 -14.06
CA LEU A 370 0.43 12.59 -13.35
C LEU A 370 -0.80 12.96 -14.16
N GLN A 371 -0.71 13.95 -15.04
CA GLN A 371 -1.79 14.28 -15.98
C GLN A 371 -2.14 13.08 -16.87
N ASN A 372 -1.14 12.27 -17.25
CA ASN A 372 -1.31 11.05 -18.04
C ASN A 372 -1.60 9.80 -17.21
N ALA A 373 -1.44 9.87 -15.88
CA ALA A 373 -1.52 8.73 -14.96
C ALA A 373 -2.37 9.03 -13.70
N LYS A 374 -3.49 9.75 -13.89
CA LYS A 374 -4.41 10.11 -12.81
C LYS A 374 -4.94 8.86 -12.11
N THR A 375 -5.12 8.93 -10.80
CA THR A 375 -5.69 7.83 -10.02
C THR A 375 -7.18 7.62 -10.32
N GLY A 376 -7.82 8.62 -10.91
CA GLY A 376 -9.27 8.65 -11.09
C GLY A 376 -9.95 8.87 -9.75
N ILE A 377 -9.27 9.51 -8.79
CA ILE A 377 -9.86 9.94 -7.54
C ILE A 377 -9.47 11.41 -7.38
N ILE A 378 -10.40 12.33 -7.67
CA ILE A 378 -10.10 13.77 -7.75
C ILE A 378 -9.38 14.26 -6.51
N PHE A 379 -9.84 13.87 -5.33
CA PHE A 379 -9.24 14.33 -4.09
C PHE A 379 -7.82 13.84 -3.90
N LEU A 380 -7.55 12.61 -4.33
CA LEU A 380 -6.21 12.04 -4.26
C LEU A 380 -5.30 12.71 -5.30
N ASP A 381 -5.78 12.88 -6.53
CA ASP A 381 -5.04 13.54 -7.61
C ASP A 381 -4.73 15.01 -7.27
N TYR A 382 -5.72 15.74 -6.74
CA TYR A 382 -5.55 17.11 -6.24
C TYR A 382 -4.56 17.17 -5.08
N SER A 383 -4.70 16.29 -4.08
CA SER A 383 -3.81 16.26 -2.91
C SER A 383 -2.36 15.91 -3.31
N ILE A 384 -2.16 15.06 -4.31
CA ILE A 384 -0.82 14.77 -4.84
C ILE A 384 -0.25 16.01 -5.54
N GLY A 385 -1.06 16.70 -6.37
CA GLY A 385 -0.66 17.97 -6.97
C GLY A 385 -0.29 19.02 -5.91
N MET A 386 -1.08 19.13 -4.84
CA MET A 386 -0.82 19.99 -3.69
C MET A 386 0.51 19.69 -2.99
N GLU A 387 0.85 18.42 -2.81
CA GLU A 387 2.13 18.01 -2.22
C GLU A 387 3.31 18.41 -3.10
N ILE A 388 3.17 18.28 -4.43
CA ILE A 388 4.18 18.71 -5.40
C ILE A 388 4.32 20.24 -5.38
N GLY A 389 3.21 20.97 -5.37
CA GLY A 389 3.20 22.43 -5.23
C GLY A 389 3.85 22.89 -3.93
N SER A 390 3.57 22.19 -2.83
CA SER A 390 4.16 22.49 -1.52
C SER A 390 5.67 22.27 -1.54
N THR A 391 6.13 21.22 -2.22
CA THR A 391 7.56 20.95 -2.42
C THR A 391 8.25 22.06 -3.22
N ALA A 392 7.61 22.56 -4.29
CA ALA A 392 8.14 23.68 -5.07
C ALA A 392 8.26 24.97 -4.22
N MET A 393 7.26 25.25 -3.38
CA MET A 393 7.30 26.39 -2.45
C MET A 393 8.36 26.22 -1.37
N ASP A 394 8.52 25.01 -0.82
CA ASP A 394 9.60 24.68 0.10
C ASP A 394 10.97 24.80 -0.57
N ALA A 395 11.11 24.50 -1.87
CA ALA A 395 12.38 24.68 -2.59
C ALA A 395 12.79 26.16 -2.63
N ILE A 396 11.86 27.07 -2.94
CA ILE A 396 12.14 28.51 -2.89
C ILE A 396 12.55 28.91 -1.47
N HIS A 397 11.77 28.50 -0.47
CA HIS A 397 12.06 28.85 0.92
C HIS A 397 13.42 28.31 1.37
N MET A 398 13.68 27.02 1.21
CA MET A 398 14.81 26.31 1.80
C MET A 398 16.11 26.40 1.01
N LEU A 399 16.06 26.75 -0.29
CA LEU A 399 17.25 26.88 -1.12
C LEU A 399 17.58 28.35 -1.43
N LEU A 400 16.57 29.22 -1.54
CA LEU A 400 16.78 30.60 -1.99
C LEU A 400 16.62 31.63 -0.88
N LEU A 401 15.70 31.43 0.08
CA LEU A 401 15.39 32.45 1.09
C LEU A 401 16.19 32.28 2.39
N ILE A 402 16.49 31.05 2.77
CA ILE A 402 17.20 30.74 4.02
C ILE A 402 18.22 29.62 3.82
N ARG A 403 19.16 29.49 4.76
CA ARG A 403 20.01 28.30 4.88
C ARG A 403 19.48 27.38 5.99
N PRO A 404 18.71 26.33 5.67
CA PRO A 404 17.92 25.57 6.64
C PRO A 404 18.77 24.86 7.70
N LEU A 405 19.96 24.37 7.33
CA LEU A 405 20.87 23.69 8.26
C LEU A 405 21.43 24.62 9.33
N HIS A 406 21.48 25.92 9.06
CA HIS A 406 21.94 26.93 10.02
C HIS A 406 20.78 27.55 10.80
N VAL A 407 19.59 27.66 10.20
CA VAL A 407 18.41 28.31 10.82
C VAL A 407 17.60 27.32 11.67
N PHE A 408 17.36 26.10 11.19
CA PHE A 408 16.52 25.14 11.90
C PHE A 408 17.28 24.34 12.95
N ARG A 409 16.58 24.08 14.05
CA ARG A 409 17.08 23.32 15.22
C ARG A 409 15.93 22.55 15.84
N GLN A 410 16.21 21.29 16.18
CA GLN A 410 15.37 20.51 17.09
C GLN A 410 15.54 21.05 18.52
N LEU A 411 14.53 20.91 19.38
CA LEU A 411 14.57 21.47 20.74
C LEU A 411 15.72 20.90 21.60
N LYS A 412 16.13 19.65 21.34
CA LYS A 412 17.24 18.98 22.06
C LYS A 412 18.62 19.24 21.42
N GLN A 413 18.68 19.96 20.31
CA GLN A 413 19.89 20.15 19.52
C GLN A 413 20.56 21.49 19.88
N THR A 414 21.82 21.42 20.32
CA THR A 414 22.63 22.60 20.64
C THR A 414 23.37 23.13 19.40
N ASP A 415 23.98 22.24 18.64
CA ASP A 415 24.81 22.57 17.48
C ASP A 415 24.06 22.63 16.16
N SER A 416 24.68 23.26 15.18
CA SER A 416 24.12 23.43 13.85
C SER A 416 24.18 22.17 12.98
N ALA A 417 23.16 21.94 12.16
CA ALA A 417 23.03 20.69 11.41
C ALA A 417 24.03 20.58 10.25
N ASP A 418 24.66 21.67 9.84
CA ASP A 418 25.79 21.68 8.91
C ASP A 418 27.03 20.99 9.50
N LYS A 419 27.17 20.93 10.82
CA LYS A 419 28.27 20.18 11.45
C LYS A 419 28.07 18.66 11.42
N LEU A 420 26.87 18.19 11.06
CA LEU A 420 26.58 16.75 11.01
C LEU A 420 27.23 16.11 9.78
N PRO A 421 27.71 14.86 9.90
CA PRO A 421 28.06 14.04 8.73
C PRO A 421 26.90 13.98 7.75
N TRP A 422 27.20 13.91 6.45
CA TRP A 422 26.19 14.05 5.39
C TRP A 422 24.97 13.13 5.57
N PHE A 423 25.17 11.88 6.00
CA PHE A 423 24.06 10.94 6.18
C PHE A 423 23.14 11.32 7.36
N GLU A 424 23.71 11.74 8.48
CA GLU A 424 22.93 12.24 9.63
C GLU A 424 22.25 13.56 9.30
N ARG A 425 22.92 14.42 8.53
CA ARG A 425 22.34 15.63 7.97
C ARG A 425 21.15 15.31 7.04
N PHE A 426 21.27 14.31 6.17
CA PHE A 426 20.17 13.89 5.29
C PHE A 426 18.97 13.35 6.09
N LYS A 427 19.20 12.52 7.12
CA LYS A 427 18.13 12.09 8.05
C LYS A 427 17.47 13.28 8.73
N TRP A 428 18.27 14.21 9.23
CA TRP A 428 17.78 15.43 9.89
C TRP A 428 16.93 16.27 8.93
N VAL A 429 17.34 16.42 7.66
CA VAL A 429 16.57 17.13 6.63
C VAL A 429 15.24 16.42 6.34
N ARG A 430 15.24 15.08 6.32
CA ARG A 430 14.00 14.31 6.19
C ARG A 430 13.04 14.54 7.34
N GLU A 431 13.53 14.61 8.57
CA GLU A 431 12.72 14.94 9.74
C GLU A 431 12.18 16.37 9.67
N LEU A 432 12.99 17.33 9.21
CA LEU A 432 12.56 18.71 8.99
C LEU A 432 11.43 18.80 7.95
N CYS A 433 11.59 18.16 6.78
CA CYS A 433 10.56 18.15 5.74
C CYS A 433 9.32 17.33 6.15
N GLY A 434 9.50 16.29 6.96
CA GLY A 434 8.40 15.49 7.53
C GLY A 434 7.66 16.18 8.69
N SER A 435 8.14 17.35 9.15
CA SER A 435 7.57 18.10 10.26
C SER A 435 7.08 19.49 9.82
N PRO A 436 6.03 19.57 8.97
CA PRO A 436 5.53 20.85 8.45
C PRO A 436 5.02 21.82 9.53
N ARG A 437 4.66 21.30 10.71
CA ARG A 437 4.22 22.07 11.89
C ARG A 437 5.33 22.30 12.93
N GLY A 438 6.54 21.77 12.68
CA GLY A 438 7.69 21.95 13.56
C GLY A 438 7.54 21.28 14.93
N ILE A 439 6.87 20.13 15.04
CA ILE A 439 6.67 19.47 16.35
C ILE A 439 8.02 18.99 16.92
N GLY A 440 8.42 19.49 18.08
CA GLY A 440 9.75 19.22 18.65
C GLY A 440 10.88 20.08 18.05
N TRP A 441 10.54 21.13 17.29
CA TRP A 441 11.48 22.10 16.72
C TRP A 441 11.27 23.49 17.31
N HIS A 442 12.30 24.33 17.30
CA HIS A 442 12.19 25.69 17.84
C HIS A 442 11.15 26.57 17.11
N HIS A 443 10.77 26.21 15.89
CA HIS A 443 9.80 26.91 15.04
C HIS A 443 8.39 26.31 15.12
N GLN A 444 8.09 25.49 16.14
CA GLN A 444 6.80 24.85 16.33
C GLN A 444 5.65 25.87 16.24
N VAL A 445 4.61 25.54 15.47
CA VAL A 445 3.46 26.41 15.33
C VAL A 445 2.67 26.52 16.64
N LYS A 446 2.08 27.70 16.89
CA LYS A 446 1.31 28.00 18.12
C LYS A 446 -0.09 27.39 18.08
N ASN A 447 -0.71 27.25 19.25
CA ASN A 447 -2.11 26.80 19.44
C ASN A 447 -2.38 25.36 18.96
N LEU A 448 -1.39 24.48 19.08
CA LEU A 448 -1.58 23.07 18.79
C LEU A 448 -2.41 22.38 19.88
N PRO A 449 -3.33 21.49 19.52
CA PRO A 449 -4.07 20.70 20.50
C PRO A 449 -3.10 19.79 21.25
N GLN A 450 -3.04 19.96 22.58
CA GLN A 450 -2.27 19.10 23.46
C GLN A 450 -3.03 17.80 23.70
N TYR A 451 -2.31 16.68 23.56
CA TYR A 451 -2.82 15.36 23.90
C TYR A 451 -1.68 14.57 24.54
N SER A 452 -1.97 13.96 25.69
CA SER A 452 -1.07 13.05 26.39
C SER A 452 -1.72 11.67 26.44
N ALA A 453 -1.14 10.71 25.75
CA ALA A 453 -1.44 9.30 25.99
C ALA A 453 -0.54 8.76 27.12
N ASN A 454 -1.08 7.85 27.93
CA ASN A 454 -0.31 7.18 28.98
C ASN A 454 0.51 6.01 28.42
N SER A 455 0.12 5.45 27.26
CA SER A 455 0.85 4.35 26.61
C SER A 455 0.79 4.36 25.07
N ARG A 456 1.73 3.63 24.43
CA ARG A 456 1.74 3.41 22.96
C ARG A 456 0.48 2.66 22.49
N THR A 457 0.02 1.68 23.26
CA THR A 457 -1.16 0.87 22.91
C THR A 457 -2.42 1.72 22.94
N GLU A 458 -2.57 2.55 23.98
CA GLU A 458 -3.70 3.46 24.13
C GLU A 458 -3.82 4.43 22.95
N ILE A 459 -2.71 5.04 22.52
CA ILE A 459 -2.77 5.97 21.38
C ILE A 459 -3.12 5.23 20.09
N VAL A 460 -2.55 4.04 19.83
CA VAL A 460 -2.84 3.28 18.60
C VAL A 460 -4.32 2.91 18.54
N LEU A 461 -4.87 2.36 19.63
CA LEU A 461 -6.30 2.01 19.71
C LEU A 461 -7.19 3.24 19.58
N THR A 462 -6.88 4.32 20.29
CA THR A 462 -7.63 5.59 20.21
C THR A 462 -7.66 6.14 18.80
N ARG A 463 -6.53 6.09 18.08
CA ARG A 463 -6.42 6.57 16.70
C ARG A 463 -7.15 5.66 15.71
N ILE A 464 -7.13 4.34 15.89
CA ILE A 464 -7.92 3.40 15.08
C ILE A 464 -9.42 3.65 15.28
N VAL A 465 -9.88 3.77 16.52
CA VAL A 465 -11.28 4.10 16.83
C VAL A 465 -11.68 5.45 16.24
N LYS A 466 -10.81 6.47 16.37
CA LYS A 466 -11.04 7.78 15.77
C LYS A 466 -11.12 7.69 14.25
N ALA A 467 -10.25 6.92 13.62
CA ALA A 467 -10.27 6.70 12.18
C ALA A 467 -11.58 6.05 11.72
N MET A 468 -12.00 4.97 12.38
CA MET A 468 -13.26 4.27 12.07
C MET A 468 -14.46 5.21 12.21
N LYS A 469 -14.57 5.94 13.32
CA LYS A 469 -15.68 6.89 13.56
C LYS A 469 -15.78 7.95 12.46
N HIS A 470 -14.66 8.56 12.08
CA HIS A 470 -14.68 9.61 11.06
C HIS A 470 -14.82 9.03 9.64
N TYR A 471 -14.35 7.81 9.41
CA TYR A 471 -14.58 7.12 8.15
C TYR A 471 -16.06 6.81 7.93
N VAL A 472 -16.81 6.41 8.97
CA VAL A 472 -18.27 6.22 8.87
C VAL A 472 -18.98 7.51 8.46
N TRP A 473 -18.66 8.64 9.11
CA TRP A 473 -19.24 9.94 8.73
C TRP A 473 -18.84 10.40 7.33
N PHE A 474 -17.59 10.14 6.95
CA PHE A 474 -17.12 10.36 5.58
C PHE A 474 -17.95 9.53 4.58
N ASP A 475 -18.15 8.24 4.84
CA ASP A 475 -18.90 7.33 3.98
C ASP A 475 -20.37 7.75 3.82
N ILE A 476 -21.03 8.14 4.92
CA ILE A 476 -22.39 8.68 4.92
C ILE A 476 -22.45 9.99 4.11
N GLY A 477 -21.49 10.89 4.29
CA GLY A 477 -21.41 12.14 3.54
C GLY A 477 -21.26 11.92 2.04
N ILE A 478 -20.39 10.99 1.64
CA ILE A 478 -20.20 10.58 0.24
C ILE A 478 -21.48 9.97 -0.32
N TYR A 479 -22.15 9.09 0.43
CA TYR A 479 -23.44 8.50 0.03
C TYR A 479 -24.50 9.58 -0.19
N TYR A 480 -24.70 10.49 0.76
CA TYR A 480 -25.70 11.55 0.64
C TYR A 480 -25.43 12.44 -0.58
N MET A 481 -24.18 12.89 -0.73
CA MET A 481 -23.81 13.74 -1.87
C MET A 481 -24.07 13.01 -3.19
N ARG A 482 -23.75 11.71 -3.27
CA ARG A 482 -23.92 10.90 -4.49
C ARG A 482 -25.38 10.81 -4.93
N ASN A 483 -26.28 10.68 -3.97
CA ASN A 483 -27.71 10.48 -4.23
C ASN A 483 -28.50 11.81 -4.27
N ASN A 484 -27.84 12.97 -4.19
CA ASN A 484 -28.50 14.26 -4.20
C ASN A 484 -28.10 15.08 -5.45
N ALA A 485 -29.10 15.38 -6.29
CA ALA A 485 -28.94 16.09 -7.56
C ALA A 485 -28.26 17.47 -7.43
N VAL A 486 -28.32 18.10 -6.26
CA VAL A 486 -27.63 19.37 -5.96
C VAL A 486 -26.13 19.28 -6.21
N PHE A 487 -25.50 18.14 -5.85
CA PHE A 487 -24.07 17.94 -6.01
C PHE A 487 -23.70 17.45 -7.42
N GLN A 488 -24.69 17.36 -8.32
CA GLN A 488 -24.49 16.97 -9.70
C GLN A 488 -24.40 18.16 -10.67
N SER A 489 -24.72 19.38 -10.25
CA SER A 489 -24.69 20.58 -11.11
C SER A 489 -24.25 21.84 -10.35
N PRO A 490 -23.19 22.56 -10.81
CA PRO A 490 -22.73 23.81 -10.19
C PRO A 490 -23.84 24.86 -10.10
N ALA A 491 -24.67 24.94 -11.14
CA ALA A 491 -25.84 25.82 -11.14
C ALA A 491 -26.87 25.41 -10.08
N ALA A 492 -27.12 24.10 -9.90
CA ALA A 492 -28.04 23.61 -8.88
C ALA A 492 -27.52 23.84 -7.45
N PHE A 493 -26.20 23.75 -7.24
CA PHE A 493 -25.57 24.08 -5.96
C PHE A 493 -25.63 25.58 -5.67
N ALA A 494 -25.35 26.40 -6.68
CA ALA A 494 -25.33 27.86 -6.58
C ALA A 494 -26.73 28.51 -6.60
N SER A 495 -27.81 27.80 -6.93
CA SER A 495 -29.18 28.31 -6.92
C SER A 495 -29.95 27.99 -5.64
N GLN A 496 -29.36 27.23 -4.71
CA GLN A 496 -30.02 26.87 -3.46
C GLN A 496 -30.33 28.08 -2.57
N MET A 497 -31.49 28.06 -1.92
CA MET A 497 -31.82 28.97 -0.81
C MET A 497 -30.80 28.85 0.33
N PHE A 498 -30.63 29.94 1.10
CA PHE A 498 -29.58 30.08 2.11
C PHE A 498 -29.43 28.86 3.04
N PHE A 499 -30.50 28.39 3.68
CA PHE A 499 -30.42 27.25 4.62
C PHE A 499 -30.08 25.91 3.95
N ARG A 500 -30.56 25.68 2.72
CA ARG A 500 -30.20 24.49 1.95
C ARG A 500 -28.73 24.54 1.53
N ARG A 501 -28.25 25.72 1.12
CA ARG A 501 -26.85 25.97 0.80
C ARG A 501 -25.94 25.81 2.00
N LEU A 502 -26.36 26.30 3.17
CA LEU A 502 -25.68 26.09 4.44
C LEU A 502 -25.51 24.59 4.72
N PHE A 503 -26.59 23.82 4.62
CA PHE A 503 -26.53 22.38 4.84
C PHE A 503 -25.59 21.69 3.83
N SER A 504 -25.74 21.98 2.54
CA SER A 504 -24.90 21.39 1.48
C SER A 504 -23.41 21.76 1.61
N CYS A 505 -23.08 23.00 1.94
CA CYS A 505 -21.70 23.43 2.19
C CYS A 505 -21.13 22.77 3.45
N SER A 506 -21.91 22.71 4.54
CA SER A 506 -21.51 22.08 5.79
C SER A 506 -21.26 20.59 5.63
N LEU A 507 -22.12 19.90 4.87
CA LEU A 507 -21.95 18.49 4.54
C LEU A 507 -20.69 18.26 3.71
N PHE A 508 -20.47 19.08 2.67
CA PHE A 508 -19.28 18.99 1.83
C PHE A 508 -18.02 19.16 2.69
N LEU A 509 -17.87 20.30 3.38
CA LEU A 509 -16.71 20.61 4.23
C LEU A 509 -16.54 19.59 5.36
N GLY A 510 -17.63 19.15 5.98
CA GLY A 510 -17.65 18.11 7.01
C GLY A 510 -17.15 16.76 6.51
N THR A 511 -17.48 16.39 5.27
CA THR A 511 -16.98 15.17 4.62
C THR A 511 -15.46 15.24 4.45
N TYR A 512 -14.89 16.37 4.00
CA TYR A 512 -13.43 16.54 3.91
C TYR A 512 -12.73 16.51 5.26
N TYR A 513 -13.33 17.18 6.24
CA TYR A 513 -12.83 17.16 7.61
C TYR A 513 -12.73 15.72 8.13
N CYS A 514 -13.79 14.93 7.94
CA CYS A 514 -13.84 13.52 8.33
C CYS A 514 -12.79 12.68 7.60
N MET A 515 -12.63 12.88 6.29
CA MET A 515 -11.59 12.23 5.48
C MET A 515 -10.18 12.52 6.02
N GLY A 516 -9.88 13.80 6.26
CA GLY A 516 -8.58 14.24 6.75
C GLY A 516 -8.25 13.69 8.14
N ILE A 517 -9.21 13.69 9.06
CA ILE A 517 -9.04 13.08 10.39
C ILE A 517 -8.84 11.57 10.28
N ALA A 518 -9.62 10.87 9.44
CA ALA A 518 -9.50 9.43 9.29
C ALA A 518 -8.12 9.05 8.74
N ALA A 519 -7.69 9.69 7.65
CA ALA A 519 -6.39 9.47 7.04
C ALA A 519 -5.24 9.76 8.01
N HIS A 520 -5.25 10.91 8.68
CA HIS A 520 -4.22 11.25 9.65
C HIS A 520 -4.20 10.27 10.83
N SER A 521 -5.37 9.88 11.36
CA SER A 521 -5.42 8.97 12.50
C SER A 521 -4.89 7.58 12.13
N LEU A 522 -5.16 7.08 10.92
CA LEU A 522 -4.55 5.84 10.41
C LEU A 522 -3.04 5.96 10.25
N ILE A 523 -2.55 7.07 9.70
CA ILE A 523 -1.10 7.31 9.55
C ILE A 523 -0.43 7.32 10.93
N VAL A 524 -1.00 8.00 11.92
CA VAL A 524 -0.45 8.03 13.29
C VAL A 524 -0.47 6.63 13.92
N ALA A 525 -1.57 5.88 13.79
CA ALA A 525 -1.64 4.52 14.30
C ALA A 525 -0.55 3.63 13.68
N LEU A 526 -0.36 3.71 12.37
CA LEU A 526 0.66 2.97 11.63
C LEU A 526 2.08 3.39 12.05
N VAL A 527 2.37 4.69 12.09
CA VAL A 527 3.71 5.20 12.44
C VAL A 527 4.07 4.84 13.88
N VAL A 528 3.18 5.06 14.84
CA VAL A 528 3.47 4.80 16.27
C VAL A 528 3.60 3.29 16.55
N SER A 529 2.86 2.45 15.84
CA SER A 529 2.93 0.98 15.98
C SER A 529 4.15 0.36 15.30
N CYS A 530 4.57 0.88 14.13
CA CYS A 530 5.65 0.29 13.34
C CYS A 530 7.03 0.93 13.55
N THR A 531 7.11 2.07 14.25
CA THR A 531 8.35 2.83 14.44
C THR A 531 8.59 3.17 15.90
N SER A 532 9.76 3.71 16.22
CA SER A 532 10.11 4.24 17.54
C SER A 532 9.53 5.64 17.81
N ALA A 533 8.70 6.19 16.92
CA ALA A 533 8.12 7.52 17.06
C ALA A 533 7.44 7.72 18.43
N GLU A 534 7.65 8.88 19.02
CA GLU A 534 7.04 9.23 20.30
C GLU A 534 5.51 9.39 20.14
N PRO A 535 4.68 8.72 20.96
CA PRO A 535 3.22 8.82 20.89
C PRO A 535 2.69 10.25 20.82
N ASN A 536 3.25 11.15 21.63
CA ASN A 536 2.74 12.51 21.80
C ASN A 536 3.28 13.51 20.76
N SER A 537 4.14 13.08 19.81
CA SER A 537 4.67 13.96 18.76
C SER A 537 3.72 14.16 17.56
N TRP A 538 2.53 13.56 17.60
CA TRP A 538 1.53 13.62 16.53
C TRP A 538 0.20 14.22 17.02
N PRO A 539 0.15 15.55 17.29
CA PRO A 539 -1.07 16.22 17.71
C PRO A 539 -2.13 16.18 16.59
N SER A 540 -3.40 16.38 16.98
CA SER A 540 -4.50 16.48 16.02
C SER A 540 -4.20 17.50 14.92
N VAL A 541 -4.61 17.19 13.69
CA VAL A 541 -4.39 18.07 12.52
C VAL A 541 -5.14 19.37 12.71
N PHE A 542 -6.42 19.29 13.06
CA PHE A 542 -7.27 20.44 13.32
C PHE A 542 -7.25 20.80 14.82
N GLY A 543 -7.33 22.10 15.10
CA GLY A 543 -7.46 22.67 16.43
C GLY A 543 -8.89 22.65 16.96
N LYS A 544 -9.17 23.46 17.98
CA LYS A 544 -10.49 23.52 18.63
C LYS A 544 -11.48 24.31 17.76
N TRP A 545 -12.68 23.78 17.59
CA TRP A 545 -13.78 24.47 16.89
C TRP A 545 -14.36 25.63 17.74
N GLU A 546 -14.19 25.58 19.05
CA GLU A 546 -14.49 26.67 20.01
C GLU A 546 -13.74 27.98 19.67
N ASP A 547 -12.61 27.90 18.98
CA ASP A 547 -11.84 29.07 18.57
C ASP A 547 -12.31 29.67 17.23
N ALA A 548 -13.20 29.02 16.49
CA ALA A 548 -13.51 29.33 15.10
C ALA A 548 -14.54 30.46 14.89
N TYR A 549 -14.75 31.35 15.87
CA TYR A 549 -15.73 32.44 15.80
C TYR A 549 -15.23 33.70 15.03
N THR A 550 -14.08 33.61 14.36
CA THR A 550 -13.58 34.62 13.40
C THR A 550 -12.84 33.90 12.27
N VAL A 551 -12.88 34.43 11.05
CA VAL A 551 -12.17 33.87 9.88
C VAL A 551 -10.67 33.83 10.15
N ARG A 552 -10.13 34.86 10.84
CA ARG A 552 -8.73 34.90 11.27
C ARG A 552 -8.37 33.76 12.21
N ARG A 553 -9.21 33.46 13.22
CA ARG A 553 -8.95 32.34 14.14
C ARG A 553 -9.18 30.98 13.48
N PHE A 554 -10.16 30.86 12.59
CA PHE A 554 -10.39 29.64 11.82
C PHE A 554 -9.10 29.22 11.07
N TRP A 555 -8.54 30.08 10.22
CA TRP A 555 -7.30 29.79 9.47
C TRP A 555 -6.04 29.83 10.35
N GLY A 556 -6.08 30.53 11.49
CA GLY A 556 -4.96 30.72 12.39
C GLY A 556 -4.77 29.62 13.43
N ARG A 557 -5.85 28.99 13.89
CA ARG A 557 -5.90 28.13 15.08
C ARG A 557 -6.68 26.83 14.86
N THR A 558 -7.77 26.86 14.11
CA THR A 558 -8.65 25.70 13.95
C THR A 558 -8.28 24.84 12.75
N TRP A 559 -7.98 25.45 11.59
CA TRP A 559 -7.55 24.75 10.39
C TRP A 559 -6.11 24.20 10.53
N HIS A 560 -5.69 23.30 9.63
CA HIS A 560 -4.56 22.37 9.87
C HIS A 560 -3.16 22.97 10.11
N GLN A 561 -2.93 24.25 9.85
CA GLN A 561 -1.65 24.97 9.98
C GLN A 561 -0.43 24.39 9.20
N MET A 562 -0.56 23.27 8.49
CA MET A 562 0.53 22.59 7.76
C MET A 562 1.35 23.49 6.80
N LEU A 563 0.75 24.52 6.20
CA LEU A 563 1.44 25.37 5.21
C LEU A 563 2.29 26.49 5.86
N ARG A 564 2.12 26.72 7.17
CA ARG A 564 2.68 27.90 7.87
C ARG A 564 4.19 28.04 7.73
N ARG A 565 4.93 26.93 7.70
CA ARG A 565 6.41 26.92 7.66
C ARG A 565 6.94 27.60 6.41
N TYR A 566 6.33 27.40 5.24
CA TYR A 566 6.81 27.97 3.99
C TYR A 566 6.06 29.23 3.58
N VAL A 567 4.78 29.42 3.93
CA VAL A 567 4.06 30.65 3.53
C VAL A 567 4.44 31.89 4.35
N ALA A 568 4.75 31.73 5.64
CA ALA A 568 5.08 32.87 6.50
C ALA A 568 6.40 33.60 6.15
N PRO A 569 7.49 32.90 5.78
CA PRO A 569 8.73 33.53 5.31
C PRO A 569 8.56 34.49 4.12
N PHE A 570 7.72 34.16 3.13
CA PHE A 570 7.45 35.06 2.00
C PHE A 570 6.88 36.40 2.47
N GLY A 571 5.89 36.35 3.37
CA GLY A 571 5.30 37.57 3.96
C GLY A 571 6.32 38.40 4.74
N LYS A 572 7.16 37.75 5.56
CA LYS A 572 8.22 38.44 6.32
C LYS A 572 9.24 39.10 5.40
N ARG A 573 9.66 38.41 4.33
CA ARG A 573 10.63 38.93 3.37
C ARG A 573 10.06 40.11 2.58
N LEU A 574 8.82 40.01 2.10
CA LEU A 574 8.17 41.11 1.39
C LEU A 574 7.96 42.33 2.29
N THR A 575 7.56 42.10 3.54
CA THR A 575 7.42 43.16 4.55
C THR A 575 8.75 43.89 4.78
N SER A 576 9.85 43.15 4.91
CA SER A 576 11.19 43.71 5.06
C SER A 576 11.64 44.45 3.81
N PHE A 577 11.30 43.97 2.62
CA PHE A 577 11.64 44.61 1.35
C PHE A 577 10.90 45.94 1.17
N ILE A 578 9.63 46.01 1.58
CA ILE A 578 8.82 47.24 1.54
C ILE A 578 9.23 48.23 2.67
N GLY A 579 9.95 47.77 3.69
CA GLY A 579 10.43 48.61 4.79
C GLY A 579 9.41 48.81 5.92
N PHE A 580 8.38 47.97 6.02
CA PHE A 580 7.43 48.05 7.14
C PHE A 580 8.06 47.59 8.45
N LYS A 581 7.93 48.41 9.51
CA LYS A 581 8.37 48.05 10.86
C LYS A 581 7.52 46.90 11.42
N SER A 582 8.17 45.95 12.09
CA SER A 582 7.49 44.86 12.80
C SER A 582 6.47 45.40 13.80
N GLY A 583 5.30 44.77 13.90
CA GLY A 583 4.21 45.18 14.79
C GLY A 583 3.27 46.25 14.23
N THR A 584 3.54 46.80 13.04
CA THR A 584 2.61 47.73 12.37
C THR A 584 1.49 46.99 11.64
N ASN A 585 0.35 47.68 11.41
CA ASN A 585 -0.73 47.15 10.58
C ASN A 585 -0.25 46.84 9.15
N GLY A 586 0.59 47.70 8.57
CA GLY A 586 1.21 47.45 7.26
C GLY A 586 1.96 46.11 7.25
N SER A 587 2.81 45.86 8.26
CA SER A 587 3.51 44.59 8.41
C SER A 587 2.59 43.38 8.55
N SER A 588 1.52 43.49 9.34
CA SER A 588 0.58 42.38 9.56
C SER A 588 -0.26 42.05 8.34
N TYR A 589 -0.79 43.07 7.64
CA TYR A 589 -1.61 42.85 6.45
C TYR A 589 -0.76 42.44 5.25
N THR A 590 0.44 42.98 5.04
CA THR A 590 1.35 42.46 4.00
C THR A 590 1.62 40.97 4.21
N GLN A 591 1.96 40.55 5.43
CA GLN A 591 2.16 39.12 5.73
C GLN A 591 0.90 38.28 5.51
N LEU A 592 -0.28 38.80 5.84
CA LEU A 592 -1.57 38.13 5.64
C LEU A 592 -1.82 37.87 4.15
N TYR A 593 -1.77 38.91 3.33
CA TYR A 593 -2.06 38.81 1.90
C TYR A 593 -1.02 37.95 1.18
N THR A 594 0.28 38.15 1.44
CA THR A 594 1.33 37.29 0.88
C THR A 594 1.16 35.84 1.29
N GLY A 595 0.76 35.56 2.54
CA GLY A 595 0.53 34.21 3.01
C GLY A 595 -0.60 33.50 2.25
N PHE A 596 -1.72 34.18 2.01
CA PHE A 596 -2.83 33.63 1.23
C PHE A 596 -2.51 33.50 -0.26
N ILE A 597 -1.76 34.44 -0.84
CA ILE A 597 -1.27 34.33 -2.22
C ILE A 597 -0.34 33.12 -2.37
N ALA A 598 0.63 32.96 -1.47
CA ALA A 598 1.54 31.81 -1.48
C ALA A 598 0.79 30.47 -1.28
N SER A 599 -0.28 30.48 -0.47
CA SER A 599 -1.21 29.35 -0.39
C SER A 599 -1.85 29.08 -1.74
N GLY A 600 -2.47 30.07 -2.38
CA GLY A 600 -3.08 29.94 -3.72
C GLY A 600 -2.11 29.43 -4.79
N VAL A 601 -0.85 29.90 -4.80
CA VAL A 601 0.20 29.41 -5.71
C VAL A 601 0.46 27.91 -5.52
N THR A 602 0.42 27.41 -4.28
CA THR A 602 0.54 25.97 -4.00
C THR A 602 -0.60 25.19 -4.68
N HIS A 603 -1.80 25.75 -4.69
CA HIS A 603 -3.00 25.14 -5.28
C HIS A 603 -3.00 25.09 -6.81
N LEU A 604 -2.18 25.89 -7.49
CA LEU A 604 -1.98 25.80 -8.94
C LEU A 604 -1.50 24.43 -9.40
N ALA A 605 -0.67 23.75 -8.60
CA ALA A 605 -0.20 22.40 -8.93
C ALA A 605 -1.32 21.36 -8.82
N GLY A 606 -2.23 21.53 -7.85
CA GLY A 606 -3.45 20.72 -7.75
C GLY A 606 -4.35 20.92 -8.96
N ASP A 607 -4.59 22.19 -9.35
CA ASP A 607 -5.37 22.53 -10.54
C ASP A 607 -4.74 21.93 -11.81
N ALA A 608 -3.41 22.03 -11.95
CA ALA A 608 -2.68 21.52 -13.11
C ALA A 608 -2.74 19.99 -13.24
N VAL A 609 -2.74 19.24 -12.13
CA VAL A 609 -2.92 17.79 -12.15
C VAL A 609 -4.35 17.42 -12.55
N LEU A 610 -5.35 18.17 -12.06
CA LEU A 610 -6.75 17.89 -12.37
C LEU A 610 -7.12 18.29 -13.80
N ASN A 611 -6.88 19.53 -14.21
CA ASN A 611 -7.10 20.02 -15.57
C ASN A 611 -6.13 21.17 -15.90
N PRO A 612 -5.14 20.93 -16.79
CA PRO A 612 -4.16 21.93 -17.19
C PRO A 612 -4.77 23.19 -17.82
N ALA A 613 -5.96 23.10 -18.43
CA ALA A 613 -6.64 24.22 -19.05
C ALA A 613 -7.30 25.17 -18.02
N ARG A 614 -7.34 24.79 -16.74
CA ARG A 614 -8.04 25.51 -15.67
C ARG A 614 -7.12 25.84 -14.47
N ILE A 615 -5.82 25.96 -14.73
CA ILE A 615 -4.85 26.38 -13.71
C ILE A 615 -5.23 27.76 -13.18
N GLY A 616 -5.32 27.91 -11.85
CA GLY A 616 -5.63 29.19 -11.21
C GLY A 616 -7.07 29.36 -10.76
N MET A 617 -7.98 28.44 -11.10
CA MET A 617 -9.37 28.51 -10.64
C MET A 617 -9.50 28.46 -9.11
N SER A 618 -8.53 27.87 -8.42
CA SER A 618 -8.48 27.82 -6.96
C SER A 618 -8.04 29.13 -6.29
N VAL A 619 -7.31 30.00 -6.99
CA VAL A 619 -6.61 31.16 -6.40
C VAL A 619 -7.54 32.22 -5.81
N PRO A 620 -8.65 32.63 -6.48
CA PRO A 620 -9.54 33.67 -5.97
C PRO A 620 -10.07 33.36 -4.55
N PHE A 621 -10.40 32.10 -4.28
CA PHE A 621 -10.89 31.65 -2.97
C PHE A 621 -9.94 32.05 -1.82
N PHE A 622 -8.63 31.91 -2.02
CA PHE A 622 -7.63 32.24 -0.99
C PHE A 622 -7.48 33.75 -0.81
N ILE A 623 -7.57 34.54 -1.89
CA ILE A 623 -7.48 36.00 -1.81
C ILE A 623 -8.69 36.56 -1.04
N TYR A 624 -9.88 36.01 -1.26
CA TYR A 624 -11.09 36.41 -0.53
C TYR A 624 -10.93 36.25 1.00
N GLN A 625 -10.20 35.23 1.46
CA GLN A 625 -9.97 35.03 2.91
C GLN A 625 -9.17 36.19 3.52
N ALA A 626 -8.16 36.72 2.81
CA ALA A 626 -7.39 37.87 3.29
C ALA A 626 -8.25 39.14 3.38
N LEU A 627 -9.14 39.34 2.40
CA LEU A 627 -10.10 40.45 2.38
C LEU A 627 -11.10 40.35 3.55
N ALA A 628 -11.67 39.16 3.76
CA ALA A 628 -12.61 38.92 4.86
C ALA A 628 -11.98 39.16 6.22
N ILE A 629 -10.75 38.71 6.42
CA ILE A 629 -10.02 38.94 7.66
C ILE A 629 -9.75 40.43 7.88
N THR A 630 -9.42 41.17 6.81
CA THR A 630 -9.18 42.61 6.92
C THR A 630 -10.47 43.35 7.29
N PHE A 631 -11.58 43.02 6.64
CA PHE A 631 -12.90 43.55 6.99
C PHE A 631 -13.32 43.19 8.42
N GLU A 632 -13.18 41.92 8.80
CA GLU A 632 -13.45 41.41 10.14
C GLU A 632 -12.64 42.16 11.21
N ASP A 633 -11.34 42.36 10.99
CA ASP A 633 -10.48 43.11 11.91
C ASP A 633 -10.91 44.58 12.01
N MET A 634 -11.33 45.21 10.91
CA MET A 634 -11.85 46.59 10.91
C MET A 634 -13.13 46.70 11.75
N VAL A 635 -14.08 45.78 11.57
CA VAL A 635 -15.34 45.75 12.34
C VAL A 635 -15.06 45.51 13.82
N ILE A 636 -14.21 44.54 14.16
CA ILE A 636 -13.82 44.25 15.54
C ILE A 636 -13.12 45.46 16.17
N ALA A 637 -12.24 46.15 15.43
CA ALA A 637 -11.56 47.35 15.92
C ALA A 637 -12.53 48.53 16.12
N ALA A 638 -13.52 48.70 15.25
CA ALA A 638 -14.57 49.71 15.42
C ALA A 638 -15.45 49.41 16.66
N ALA A 639 -15.91 48.17 16.82
CA ALA A 639 -16.69 47.73 17.97
C ALA A 639 -15.94 47.92 19.31
N ARG A 640 -14.65 47.57 19.34
CA ARG A 640 -13.78 47.80 20.52
C ARG A 640 -13.63 49.29 20.84
N ARG A 641 -13.47 50.15 19.83
CA ARG A 641 -13.41 51.61 20.01
C ARG A 641 -14.74 52.19 20.48
N ALA A 642 -15.86 51.58 20.10
CA ALA A 642 -17.20 51.91 20.61
C ALA A 642 -17.48 51.37 22.02
N GLY A 643 -16.49 50.78 22.71
CA GLY A 643 -16.62 50.29 24.08
C GLY A 643 -17.27 48.91 24.22
N MET A 644 -17.54 48.20 23.11
CA MET A 644 -18.10 46.85 23.17
C MET A 644 -17.08 45.87 23.76
N LYS A 645 -17.49 45.15 24.81
CA LYS A 645 -16.71 44.07 25.42
C LYS A 645 -16.98 42.74 24.72
N GLU A 646 -15.98 41.87 24.72
CA GLU A 646 -16.14 40.49 24.24
C GLU A 646 -17.07 39.73 25.19
N THR A 647 -18.13 39.13 24.64
CA THR A 647 -19.14 38.34 25.36
C THR A 647 -19.47 37.07 24.58
N ILE A 648 -20.20 36.15 25.20
CA ILE A 648 -20.70 34.95 24.51
C ILE A 648 -21.54 35.30 23.27
N TRP A 649 -22.30 36.40 23.30
CA TRP A 649 -23.09 36.86 22.15
C TRP A 649 -22.21 37.37 21.00
N THR A 650 -21.08 38.00 21.30
CA THR A 650 -20.11 38.36 20.27
C THR A 650 -19.47 37.13 19.62
N HIS A 651 -19.31 36.02 20.36
CA HIS A 651 -18.86 34.75 19.79
C HIS A 651 -19.93 34.11 18.91
N VAL A 652 -21.19 34.10 19.34
CA VAL A 652 -22.32 33.61 18.53
C VAL A 652 -22.42 34.39 17.23
N LEU A 653 -22.36 35.72 17.28
CA LEU A 653 -22.34 36.56 16.07
C LEU A 653 -21.13 36.25 15.19
N GLY A 654 -19.96 36.04 15.79
CA GLY A 654 -18.75 35.61 15.10
C GLY A 654 -18.91 34.27 14.38
N TYR A 655 -19.55 33.28 15.00
CA TYR A 655 -19.87 32.01 14.34
C TYR A 655 -20.83 32.19 13.17
N VAL A 656 -21.87 33.01 13.34
CA VAL A 656 -22.80 33.35 12.24
C VAL A 656 -22.04 33.99 11.08
N TRP A 657 -21.12 34.92 11.36
CA TRP A 657 -20.25 35.54 10.37
C TRP A 657 -19.37 34.51 9.64
N VAL A 658 -18.64 33.67 10.37
CA VAL A 658 -17.75 32.66 9.78
C VAL A 658 -18.51 31.66 8.92
N ILE A 659 -19.65 31.17 9.42
CA ILE A 659 -20.52 30.26 8.67
C ILE A 659 -21.02 30.95 7.40
N SER A 660 -21.55 32.17 7.51
CA SER A 660 -22.07 32.93 6.37
C SER A 660 -21.00 33.19 5.32
N TRP A 661 -19.79 33.54 5.74
CA TRP A 661 -18.64 33.76 4.85
C TRP A 661 -18.28 32.51 4.04
N PHE A 662 -18.25 31.34 4.69
CA PHE A 662 -17.99 30.09 4.00
C PHE A 662 -19.17 29.62 3.13
N ILE A 663 -20.42 29.94 3.47
CA ILE A 663 -21.57 29.69 2.56
C ILE A 663 -21.39 30.46 1.24
N VAL A 664 -20.89 31.69 1.31
CA VAL A 664 -20.70 32.55 0.13
C VAL A 664 -19.51 32.10 -0.71
N THR A 665 -18.39 31.75 -0.06
CA THR A 665 -17.13 31.47 -0.76
C THR A 665 -16.88 29.98 -1.07
N ALA A 666 -17.50 29.05 -0.35
CA ALA A 666 -17.35 27.62 -0.60
C ALA A 666 -17.88 27.16 -1.97
N PRO A 667 -19.00 27.68 -2.52
CA PRO A 667 -19.47 27.29 -3.85
C PRO A 667 -18.41 27.45 -4.94
N ASP A 668 -17.65 28.55 -4.93
CA ASP A 668 -16.58 28.79 -5.90
C ASP A 668 -15.44 27.78 -5.73
N TRP A 669 -15.08 27.45 -4.48
CA TRP A 669 -14.06 26.45 -4.16
C TRP A 669 -14.48 25.03 -4.56
N VAL A 670 -15.71 24.64 -4.19
CA VAL A 670 -16.31 23.34 -4.50
C VAL A 670 -16.41 23.19 -6.01
N SER A 671 -16.91 24.22 -6.69
CA SER A 671 -17.01 24.26 -8.15
C SER A 671 -15.63 24.22 -8.77
N ALA A 672 -14.63 24.94 -8.26
CA ALA A 672 -13.27 24.90 -8.80
C ALA A 672 -12.68 23.48 -8.75
N ILE A 673 -12.84 22.74 -7.65
CA ILE A 673 -12.37 21.34 -7.55
C ILE A 673 -13.17 20.41 -8.47
N GLY A 674 -14.50 20.54 -8.50
CA GLY A 674 -15.37 19.73 -9.35
C GLY A 674 -15.14 19.96 -10.84
N LEU A 675 -15.06 21.24 -11.24
CA LEU A 675 -14.79 21.71 -12.60
C LEU A 675 -13.35 21.43 -13.04
N ALA A 676 -12.38 21.41 -12.14
CA ALA A 676 -11.02 21.03 -12.47
C ALA A 676 -10.89 19.52 -12.75
N GLY A 677 -11.73 18.65 -12.18
CA GLY A 677 -11.59 17.20 -12.38
C GLY A 677 -12.48 16.54 -13.44
N VAL A 678 -13.29 17.30 -14.19
CA VAL A 678 -14.19 16.78 -15.23
C VAL A 678 -13.97 17.53 -16.56
N GLU A 679 -13.72 16.79 -17.64
CA GLU A 679 -13.50 17.35 -18.99
C GLU A 679 -14.69 18.19 -19.50
N THR A 680 -15.92 17.86 -19.08
CA THR A 680 -17.16 18.51 -19.56
C THR A 680 -17.74 19.57 -18.61
N GLY A 681 -17.09 19.90 -17.49
CA GLY A 681 -17.49 21.04 -16.64
C GLY A 681 -18.91 21.00 -16.05
N GLY A 682 -19.58 19.85 -16.03
CA GLY A 682 -21.00 19.76 -15.67
C GLY A 682 -21.33 19.37 -14.21
N VAL A 683 -20.37 18.94 -13.39
CA VAL A 683 -20.66 18.23 -12.11
C VAL A 683 -19.89 18.84 -10.93
N VAL A 684 -20.59 19.07 -9.79
CA VAL A 684 -20.03 19.65 -8.55
C VAL A 684 -19.15 18.66 -7.82
N VAL A 685 -19.61 17.41 -7.71
CA VAL A 685 -18.86 16.30 -7.15
C VAL A 685 -18.96 15.12 -8.11
N PRO A 686 -17.92 14.79 -8.88
CA PRO A 686 -17.98 13.70 -9.84
C PRO A 686 -17.75 12.37 -9.12
N PHE A 687 -18.85 11.78 -8.68
CA PHE A 687 -18.90 10.59 -7.84
C PHE A 687 -18.23 9.34 -8.42
N GLN A 688 -18.02 9.28 -9.73
CA GLN A 688 -17.23 8.24 -10.39
C GLN A 688 -15.77 8.19 -9.90
N TYR A 689 -15.28 9.32 -9.36
CA TYR A 689 -13.93 9.49 -8.81
C TYR A 689 -13.91 9.52 -7.28
N LEU A 690 -14.93 8.99 -6.61
CA LEU A 690 -14.98 8.76 -5.17
C LEU A 690 -15.04 7.26 -4.89
N PRO A 691 -14.42 6.77 -3.78
CA PRO A 691 -14.55 5.37 -3.40
C PRO A 691 -16.03 4.98 -3.27
N PRO A 692 -16.39 3.71 -3.56
CA PRO A 692 -17.74 3.23 -3.31
C PRO A 692 -18.08 3.38 -1.83
N SER A 693 -19.30 3.85 -1.54
CA SER A 693 -19.77 3.95 -0.16
C SER A 693 -20.12 2.57 0.37
N LEU A 694 -19.52 2.17 1.50
CA LEU A 694 -19.85 0.93 2.18
C LEU A 694 -21.29 0.96 2.73
N PHE A 695 -21.75 2.10 3.23
CA PHE A 695 -23.12 2.33 3.66
C PHE A 695 -24.12 2.17 2.50
N GLY A 696 -23.78 2.69 1.31
CA GLY A 696 -24.60 2.50 0.12
C GLY A 696 -24.64 1.03 -0.35
N ILE A 697 -23.58 0.26 -0.12
CA ILE A 697 -23.60 -1.19 -0.36
C ILE A 697 -24.54 -1.86 0.66
N LEU A 698 -24.46 -1.47 1.94
CA LEU A 698 -25.27 -2.05 3.03
C LEU A 698 -26.77 -1.73 2.95
N ILE A 699 -27.17 -0.59 2.37
CA ILE A 699 -28.59 -0.22 2.21
C ILE A 699 -29.24 -0.83 0.95
N ASN A 700 -28.44 -1.11 -0.08
CA ASN A 700 -28.92 -1.75 -1.31
C ASN A 700 -28.81 -3.29 -1.25
N PHE A 701 -28.42 -3.83 -0.10
CA PHE A 701 -28.68 -5.19 0.34
C PHE A 701 -30.11 -5.28 0.87
#